data_AF-A0A926Y8D9-F1
#
_entry.id   AF-A0A926Y8D9-F1
#
_cell.length_a   1.000
_cell.length_b   1.000
_cell.length_c   1.000
_cell.angle_alpha   90.00
_cell.angle_beta   90.00
_cell.angle_gamma   90.00
#
_symmetry.space_group_name_H-M   'P 1'
#
loop_
_entity.id
_entity.type
_entity.pdbx_description
1 polymer ?
#
loop_
_entity_poly.entity_id
_entity_poly.type
_entity_poly.pdbx_seq_one_letter_code
_entity_poly.pdbx_strand_id
1 'polypeptide(L)'
;MNPTDTISVTGGGATISGASIIIGTLTVGGGETKISGTTINAGNINNSYSNVILDAKGQIITGDIQSFQGISLTSSNDAIKTGNLSSFNNGGTIALNAKGNITIGKIVPTGSSNSFTLNAGGDINTLDLTASGGGTISGASITAGNINTSSSISLEAVGNIATGAIATNNDKGATGNITLTSTSGAINTGSLSSSLSLFSGGDAGAIALSAANDITIAGNVNSSSNSGAGVGNGGAIAITSTNGNISATTLNSSSSNGNGGAIALGAGMDININGYINAQGGVSGKGGNVDINTKQFFRATGTFTDANNIAASISTAAASGNGGDITINHQGSITTPFIIGDGTNLGTAGAITTGSNNTIAPTFAVPVPPDTYTQGNIKIFTSVQPSPTPTPTPTPTPTPTPTPTPTPTPTPTPTPTPTPTPTPTPTPTPTPTPTPTPTPTPTPTPTPTPTNFPSVSNSGSNVFPAQTNSPSSAVSGNFVFTVGTFNNIMRVVQSVGLQPILSSQRILKLVEFQPDPGLLIIPYKTVLTAANDPFSGKIAQSTFQRLSANNSEAIATALRDNLPPGAATDKVIENFRVDTSKNPEVNYTFLKTKLFNFLNSETDTYIKPNLALETAQIFANPQGNIDNAISELEQVREQEFEKYLGKANERSVLNAASIRETLVNITAQTGKKPAVIYTVVLPNQLEIVLVTPKGESIRKSVPNANREALLKVSKEFISQTTDPTETNGYLAPSKQLYQWMIAPLEEELAKQGIDTLLFSLDTGIRSLPLAALHDGQKFLVEKYNIGLIPSVSLTDTRYAGFKNTPVLGFGASRFKDLPPLPAVPLELSTIAPGLWPGKSFLNEEFTLNNVKSQREKEPFKIVHLATHAQFNPGAVNNSYIQLWDTKLRMDQLRQLGWKSPMIELLVLSACHTALGNEDAELGFAGFAVAAGVKSALASLWYVSDEGTLGLMTNFYEKLKHAPIKAEALRQAQIDMLNGQVRVQGSQLITPSGKIPLPTSFASRGNQTLKHPYYWAAFTMIGSPW
;
A
#
# COMPACT_ATOMS: atom_id res chain seq x y z
N MET A 1 16.02 -31.93 -42.78
CA MET A 1 16.93 -31.96 -41.63
C MET A 1 16.08 -32.22 -40.42
N ASN A 2 16.51 -33.09 -39.52
CA ASN A 2 15.83 -33.31 -38.25
C ASN A 2 16.06 -32.09 -37.33
N PRO A 3 15.16 -31.82 -36.37
CA PRO A 3 15.33 -30.73 -35.39
C PRO A 3 16.57 -30.85 -34.51
N THR A 4 17.27 -32.00 -34.55
CA THR A 4 18.49 -32.30 -33.81
C THR A 4 19.77 -32.12 -34.63
N ASP A 5 19.68 -31.83 -35.93
CA ASP A 5 20.85 -31.80 -36.82
C ASP A 5 21.71 -30.55 -36.54
N THR A 6 23.01 -30.78 -36.29
CA THR A 6 24.02 -29.72 -36.22
C THR A 6 24.61 -29.48 -37.61
N ILE A 7 24.47 -28.26 -38.13
CA ILE A 7 25.04 -27.81 -39.39
C ILE A 7 26.31 -27.02 -39.09
N SER A 8 27.44 -27.45 -39.64
CA SER A 8 28.72 -26.76 -39.50
C SER A 8 29.24 -26.35 -40.88
N VAL A 9 29.47 -25.05 -41.09
CA VAL A 9 30.02 -24.49 -42.33
C VAL A 9 31.41 -23.93 -42.05
N THR A 10 32.46 -24.54 -42.60
CA THR A 10 33.86 -24.17 -42.35
C THR A 10 34.45 -23.33 -43.50
N GLY A 11 34.97 -22.15 -43.19
CA GLY A 11 35.80 -21.36 -44.12
C GLY A 11 35.07 -20.48 -45.13
N GLY A 12 33.73 -20.39 -45.07
CA GLY A 12 32.93 -19.53 -45.95
C GLY A 12 31.52 -19.30 -45.41
N GLY A 13 30.86 -18.23 -45.90
CA GLY A 13 29.53 -17.84 -45.46
C GLY A 13 28.45 -18.86 -45.79
N ALA A 14 27.34 -18.82 -45.04
CA ALA A 14 26.23 -19.76 -45.17
C ALA A 14 25.02 -19.06 -45.79
N THR A 15 24.48 -19.57 -46.91
CA THR A 15 23.18 -19.12 -47.45
C THR A 15 22.22 -20.31 -47.47
N ILE A 16 21.14 -20.22 -46.70
CA ILE A 16 20.11 -21.26 -46.56
C ILE A 16 18.77 -20.66 -47.00
N SER A 17 18.06 -21.34 -47.92
CA SER A 17 16.72 -20.92 -48.32
C SER A 17 15.76 -22.10 -48.47
N GLY A 18 14.49 -21.88 -48.16
CA GLY A 18 13.47 -22.94 -48.22
C GLY A 18 12.11 -22.48 -47.67
N ALA A 19 11.06 -23.28 -47.92
CA ALA A 19 9.71 -22.93 -47.50
C ALA A 19 9.56 -22.89 -45.97
N SER A 20 10.00 -23.93 -45.26
CA SER A 20 10.06 -24.00 -43.80
C SER A 20 11.44 -24.53 -43.40
N ILE A 21 12.17 -23.76 -42.60
CA ILE A 21 13.55 -24.06 -42.22
C ILE A 21 13.58 -24.52 -40.76
N ILE A 22 14.08 -25.73 -40.52
CA ILE A 22 14.26 -26.31 -39.19
C ILE A 22 15.72 -26.77 -39.07
N ILE A 23 16.43 -26.22 -38.08
CA ILE A 23 17.87 -26.46 -37.83
C ILE A 23 18.09 -26.70 -36.33
N GLY A 24 18.88 -27.71 -35.95
CA GLY A 24 19.21 -27.96 -34.55
C GLY A 24 20.21 -26.94 -34.01
N THR A 25 21.47 -27.01 -34.43
CA THR A 25 22.48 -25.96 -34.14
C THR A 25 23.16 -25.55 -35.43
N LEU A 26 23.36 -24.26 -35.64
CA LEU A 26 24.12 -23.73 -36.78
C LEU A 26 25.44 -23.16 -36.30
N THR A 27 26.56 -23.67 -36.83
CA THR A 27 27.90 -23.14 -36.57
C THR A 27 28.53 -22.67 -37.88
N VAL A 28 28.92 -21.39 -37.96
CA VAL A 28 29.52 -20.80 -39.17
C VAL A 28 30.91 -20.27 -38.87
N GLY A 29 31.90 -20.79 -39.60
CA GLY A 29 33.34 -20.55 -39.41
C GLY A 29 33.89 -19.26 -40.04
N GLY A 30 33.05 -18.43 -40.66
CA GLY A 30 33.42 -17.15 -41.28
C GLY A 30 32.50 -16.77 -42.43
N GLY A 31 32.46 -15.49 -42.82
CA GLY A 31 31.58 -14.97 -43.88
C GLY A 31 30.11 -14.81 -43.44
N GLU A 32 29.32 -14.05 -44.18
CA GLU A 32 27.92 -13.73 -43.82
C GLU A 32 27.05 -14.99 -43.72
N THR A 33 26.17 -15.03 -42.71
CA THR A 33 25.15 -16.05 -42.53
C THR A 33 23.80 -15.48 -42.94
N LYS A 34 23.17 -16.01 -43.99
CA LYS A 34 21.86 -15.60 -44.48
C LYS A 34 20.89 -16.78 -44.53
N ILE A 35 19.73 -16.64 -43.89
CA ILE A 35 18.67 -17.65 -43.85
C ILE A 35 17.36 -16.98 -44.32
N SER A 36 16.69 -17.54 -45.31
CA SER A 36 15.47 -16.94 -45.88
C SER A 36 14.35 -17.95 -46.15
N GLY A 37 13.13 -17.72 -45.66
CA GLY A 37 12.02 -18.66 -45.84
C GLY A 37 10.62 -18.16 -45.47
N THR A 38 9.65 -19.07 -45.33
CA THR A 38 8.33 -18.72 -44.76
C THR A 38 8.39 -18.74 -43.24
N THR A 39 9.02 -19.75 -42.65
CA THR A 39 9.27 -19.87 -41.21
C THR A 39 10.71 -20.30 -40.98
N ILE A 40 11.32 -19.78 -39.91
CA ILE A 40 12.67 -20.16 -39.48
C ILE A 40 12.58 -20.63 -38.03
N ASN A 41 12.94 -21.88 -37.77
CA ASN A 41 13.09 -22.44 -36.43
C ASN A 41 14.51 -23.02 -36.30
N ALA A 42 15.39 -22.32 -35.60
CA ALA A 42 16.72 -22.78 -35.27
C ALA A 42 16.85 -23.00 -33.75
N GLY A 43 17.74 -23.88 -33.32
CA GLY A 43 18.33 -23.77 -31.98
C GLY A 43 19.39 -22.68 -31.96
N ASN A 44 20.56 -22.98 -31.40
CA ASN A 44 21.62 -21.98 -31.25
C ASN A 44 22.32 -21.69 -32.59
N ILE A 45 22.66 -20.43 -32.82
CA ILE A 45 23.44 -19.96 -33.98
C ILE A 45 24.78 -19.40 -33.47
N ASN A 46 25.85 -20.16 -33.67
CA ASN A 46 27.21 -19.80 -33.30
C ASN A 46 27.95 -19.29 -34.53
N ASN A 47 28.18 -17.98 -34.62
CA ASN A 47 28.88 -17.38 -35.75
C ASN A 47 30.37 -17.11 -35.45
N SER A 48 31.15 -16.73 -36.46
CA SER A 48 32.57 -16.37 -36.34
C SER A 48 32.81 -14.91 -36.72
N TYR A 49 32.17 -14.00 -35.99
CA TYR A 49 32.35 -12.55 -36.08
C TYR A 49 31.98 -11.93 -37.43
N SER A 50 30.93 -12.44 -38.06
CA SER A 50 30.33 -11.91 -39.29
C SER A 50 28.87 -11.52 -39.09
N ASN A 51 28.23 -10.98 -40.14
CA ASN A 51 26.81 -10.65 -40.11
C ASN A 51 25.91 -11.89 -40.11
N VAL A 52 24.79 -11.78 -39.38
CA VAL A 52 23.70 -12.78 -39.35
C VAL A 52 22.42 -12.11 -39.87
N ILE A 53 21.80 -12.69 -40.91
CA ILE A 53 20.58 -12.19 -41.53
C ILE A 53 19.55 -13.31 -41.58
N LEU A 54 18.43 -13.17 -40.86
CA LEU A 54 17.27 -14.07 -40.94
C LEU A 54 16.08 -13.29 -41.49
N ASP A 55 15.49 -13.77 -42.59
CA ASP A 55 14.36 -13.13 -43.26
C ASP A 55 13.23 -14.15 -43.45
N ALA A 56 12.12 -13.98 -42.73
CA ALA A 56 10.99 -14.89 -42.75
C ALA A 56 9.68 -14.15 -43.04
N LYS A 57 8.82 -14.74 -43.87
CA LYS A 57 7.45 -14.19 -44.07
C LYS A 57 6.58 -14.33 -42.81
N GLY A 58 6.75 -15.40 -42.06
CA GLY A 58 6.11 -15.69 -40.78
C GLY A 58 7.16 -15.77 -39.66
N GLN A 59 6.92 -16.61 -38.66
CA GLN A 59 7.69 -16.62 -37.42
C GLN A 59 9.19 -16.91 -37.59
N ILE A 60 10.01 -16.20 -36.80
CA ILE A 60 11.40 -16.57 -36.49
C ILE A 60 11.45 -17.06 -35.05
N ILE A 61 11.91 -18.30 -34.84
CA ILE A 61 12.32 -18.83 -33.54
C ILE A 61 13.81 -19.18 -33.62
N THR A 62 14.60 -18.71 -32.66
CA THR A 62 15.98 -19.17 -32.44
C THR A 62 16.24 -19.48 -30.96
N GLY A 63 17.27 -20.29 -30.70
CA GLY A 63 17.99 -20.28 -29.43
C GLY A 63 18.87 -19.04 -29.30
N ASP A 64 19.99 -19.17 -28.60
CA ASP A 64 20.99 -18.10 -28.49
C ASP A 64 21.67 -17.84 -29.85
N ILE A 65 21.91 -16.57 -30.17
CA ILE A 65 22.69 -16.17 -31.35
C ILE A 65 23.96 -15.47 -30.85
N GLN A 66 25.11 -16.10 -31.08
CA GLN A 66 26.36 -15.74 -30.44
C GLN A 66 27.47 -15.44 -31.46
N SER A 67 28.42 -14.60 -31.05
CA SER A 67 29.63 -14.26 -31.81
C SER A 67 29.35 -13.68 -33.20
N PHE A 68 28.30 -12.86 -33.34
CA PHE A 68 28.04 -12.11 -34.57
C PHE A 68 28.71 -10.71 -34.55
N GLN A 69 28.88 -10.11 -35.73
CA GLN A 69 29.25 -8.70 -35.89
C GLN A 69 27.98 -7.84 -35.85
N GLY A 70 27.21 -7.80 -36.95
CA GLY A 70 25.85 -7.29 -36.98
C GLY A 70 24.82 -8.42 -37.06
N ILE A 71 23.57 -8.13 -36.69
CA ILE A 71 22.44 -9.05 -36.84
C ILE A 71 21.20 -8.32 -37.34
N SER A 72 20.51 -8.93 -38.31
CA SER A 72 19.23 -8.48 -38.83
C SER A 72 18.23 -9.64 -38.83
N LEU A 73 17.17 -9.54 -38.02
CA LEU A 73 16.06 -10.49 -38.00
C LEU A 73 14.79 -9.78 -38.50
N THR A 74 14.17 -10.30 -39.55
CA THR A 74 12.96 -9.71 -40.14
C THR A 74 11.85 -10.75 -40.24
N SER A 75 10.74 -10.54 -39.52
CA SER A 75 9.49 -11.30 -39.68
C SER A 75 8.43 -10.44 -40.33
N SER A 76 8.08 -10.73 -41.59
CA SER A 76 7.24 -9.82 -42.40
C SER A 76 5.76 -9.76 -41.97
N ASN A 77 5.24 -10.79 -41.30
CA ASN A 77 3.81 -10.90 -40.91
C ASN A 77 3.59 -11.47 -39.50
N ASP A 78 4.63 -11.79 -38.73
CA ASP A 78 4.53 -12.57 -37.48
C ASP A 78 5.60 -12.12 -36.46
N ALA A 79 5.83 -12.92 -35.42
CA ALA A 79 6.71 -12.65 -34.30
C ALA A 79 8.17 -13.10 -34.51
N ILE A 80 9.06 -12.50 -33.72
CA ILE A 80 10.45 -12.95 -33.51
C ILE A 80 10.60 -13.42 -32.06
N LYS A 81 11.09 -14.63 -31.85
CA LYS A 81 11.49 -15.15 -30.54
C LYS A 81 12.93 -15.65 -30.60
N THR A 82 13.82 -15.08 -29.81
CA THR A 82 15.25 -15.45 -29.76
C THR A 82 15.72 -15.61 -28.31
N GLY A 83 16.76 -16.40 -28.11
CA GLY A 83 17.49 -16.47 -26.84
C GLY A 83 18.33 -15.21 -26.60
N ASN A 84 19.49 -15.38 -25.97
CA ASN A 84 20.46 -14.29 -25.79
C ASN A 84 21.11 -13.91 -27.12
N LEU A 85 21.40 -12.62 -27.28
CA LEU A 85 22.16 -12.09 -28.41
C LEU A 85 23.51 -11.59 -27.90
N SER A 86 24.62 -12.21 -28.34
CA SER A 86 25.97 -11.76 -28.00
C SER A 86 26.81 -11.39 -29.23
N SER A 87 27.14 -10.10 -29.34
CA SER A 87 27.97 -9.54 -30.41
C SER A 87 29.44 -9.45 -29.97
N PHE A 88 30.37 -9.70 -30.88
CA PHE A 88 31.81 -9.52 -30.68
C PHE A 88 32.36 -8.49 -31.69
N ASN A 89 33.29 -7.65 -31.25
CA ASN A 89 33.97 -6.58 -32.01
C ASN A 89 33.17 -5.29 -32.31
N ASN A 90 33.84 -4.35 -32.97
CA ASN A 90 33.44 -2.95 -33.14
C ASN A 90 32.40 -2.74 -34.26
N GLY A 91 31.33 -1.99 -33.95
CA GLY A 91 30.51 -1.29 -34.96
C GLY A 91 29.37 -2.09 -35.59
N GLY A 92 28.90 -3.17 -34.95
CA GLY A 92 27.74 -3.93 -35.39
C GLY A 92 26.40 -3.29 -35.02
N THR A 93 25.36 -3.52 -35.84
CA THR A 93 23.98 -3.13 -35.51
C THR A 93 23.14 -4.37 -35.23
N ILE A 94 22.28 -4.30 -34.22
CA ILE A 94 21.27 -5.31 -33.87
C ILE A 94 19.91 -4.79 -34.32
N ALA A 95 19.37 -5.30 -35.42
CA ALA A 95 18.09 -4.87 -35.99
C ALA A 95 17.06 -6.01 -35.99
N LEU A 96 16.00 -5.89 -35.19
CA LEU A 96 14.90 -6.86 -35.14
C LEU A 96 13.62 -6.14 -35.58
N ASN A 97 12.97 -6.64 -36.64
CA ASN A 97 11.74 -6.07 -37.20
C ASN A 97 10.66 -7.15 -37.32
N ALA A 98 9.56 -7.02 -36.60
CA ALA A 98 8.43 -7.97 -36.60
C ALA A 98 7.11 -7.25 -36.79
N LYS A 99 6.14 -7.88 -37.48
CA LYS A 99 4.74 -7.40 -37.44
C LYS A 99 3.99 -7.88 -36.19
N GLY A 100 4.36 -9.03 -35.65
CA GLY A 100 3.91 -9.51 -34.35
C GLY A 100 4.82 -9.04 -33.22
N ASN A 101 4.88 -9.86 -32.16
CA ASN A 101 5.67 -9.60 -30.96
C ASN A 101 7.19 -9.80 -31.20
N ILE A 102 8.02 -9.15 -30.40
CA ILE A 102 9.44 -9.49 -30.26
C ILE A 102 9.69 -10.01 -28.84
N THR A 103 10.35 -11.16 -28.72
CA THR A 103 10.78 -11.72 -27.43
C THR A 103 12.26 -12.10 -27.50
N ILE A 104 13.06 -11.55 -26.59
CA ILE A 104 14.53 -11.69 -26.55
C ILE A 104 14.94 -12.15 -25.15
N GLY A 105 16.05 -12.89 -25.05
CA GLY A 105 16.78 -13.08 -23.78
C GLY A 105 17.49 -11.79 -23.34
N LYS A 106 18.79 -11.87 -23.06
CA LYS A 106 19.65 -10.70 -22.82
C LYS A 106 20.39 -10.28 -24.09
N ILE A 107 20.68 -8.99 -24.23
CA ILE A 107 21.71 -8.50 -25.17
C ILE A 107 23.01 -8.28 -24.41
N VAL A 108 24.05 -9.05 -24.75
CA VAL A 108 25.34 -9.09 -24.06
C VAL A 108 26.47 -8.76 -25.04
N PRO A 109 26.84 -7.49 -25.21
CA PRO A 109 27.92 -7.09 -26.11
C PRO A 109 29.28 -7.31 -25.43
N THR A 110 30.26 -7.81 -26.20
CA THR A 110 31.67 -7.90 -25.77
C THR A 110 32.57 -6.91 -26.51
N GLY A 111 32.01 -6.05 -27.36
CA GLY A 111 32.71 -5.04 -28.17
C GLY A 111 32.14 -3.62 -28.05
N SER A 112 32.92 -2.64 -28.46
CA SER A 112 32.55 -1.21 -28.47
C SER A 112 31.71 -0.80 -29.70
N SER A 113 30.96 0.31 -29.59
CA SER A 113 30.18 0.92 -30.68
C SER A 113 29.01 0.11 -31.29
N ASN A 114 28.36 -0.79 -30.54
CA ASN A 114 27.21 -1.55 -31.03
C ASN A 114 25.87 -0.87 -30.70
N SER A 115 24.99 -0.71 -31.69
CA SER A 115 23.65 -0.10 -31.52
C SER A 115 22.52 -1.09 -31.78
N PHE A 116 21.31 -0.80 -31.29
CA PHE A 116 20.15 -1.67 -31.52
C PHE A 116 18.87 -0.94 -31.94
N THR A 117 18.03 -1.66 -32.68
CA THR A 117 16.70 -1.23 -33.14
C THR A 117 15.76 -2.42 -33.04
N LEU A 118 14.74 -2.29 -32.20
CA LEU A 118 13.70 -3.31 -32.00
C LEU A 118 12.35 -2.72 -32.41
N ASN A 119 11.78 -3.17 -33.53
CA ASN A 119 10.51 -2.66 -34.06
C ASN A 119 9.48 -3.80 -34.14
N ALA A 120 8.45 -3.75 -33.31
CA ALA A 120 7.35 -4.70 -33.27
C ALA A 120 6.03 -4.02 -33.62
N GLY A 121 5.17 -4.70 -34.38
CA GLY A 121 3.74 -4.32 -34.45
C GLY A 121 2.95 -4.81 -33.24
N GLY A 122 3.47 -5.81 -32.51
CA GLY A 122 2.97 -6.28 -31.22
C GLY A 122 3.88 -5.90 -30.05
N ASP A 123 3.81 -6.66 -28.95
CA ASP A 123 4.57 -6.36 -27.73
C ASP A 123 6.05 -6.72 -27.83
N ILE A 124 6.90 -5.95 -27.15
CA ILE A 124 8.33 -6.23 -26.98
C ILE A 124 8.58 -6.69 -25.54
N ASN A 125 9.18 -7.87 -25.40
CA ASN A 125 9.56 -8.46 -24.12
C ASN A 125 11.05 -8.84 -24.15
N THR A 126 11.84 -8.30 -23.22
CA THR A 126 13.29 -8.55 -23.13
C THR A 126 13.75 -8.60 -21.68
N LEU A 127 14.84 -9.31 -21.41
CA LEU A 127 15.57 -9.20 -20.15
C LEU A 127 16.47 -7.96 -20.19
N ASP A 128 17.72 -8.04 -19.72
CA ASP A 128 18.64 -6.91 -19.75
C ASP A 128 19.14 -6.61 -21.17
N LEU A 129 19.19 -5.31 -21.51
CA LEU A 129 19.76 -4.78 -22.74
C LEU A 129 21.05 -4.02 -22.40
N THR A 130 22.19 -4.47 -22.90
CA THR A 130 23.43 -3.69 -22.85
C THR A 130 23.91 -3.39 -24.27
N ALA A 131 24.37 -2.17 -24.52
CA ALA A 131 24.89 -1.74 -25.81
C ALA A 131 25.96 -0.66 -25.64
N SER A 132 27.00 -0.69 -26.47
CA SER A 132 28.10 0.28 -26.44
C SER A 132 27.89 1.48 -27.38
N GLY A 133 26.71 1.55 -28.00
CA GLY A 133 26.15 2.69 -28.72
C GLY A 133 24.75 3.03 -28.18
N GLY A 134 23.90 3.64 -29.01
CA GLY A 134 22.51 3.99 -28.67
C GLY A 134 21.50 2.89 -29.05
N GLY A 135 20.23 3.13 -28.77
CA GLY A 135 19.16 2.18 -29.05
C GLY A 135 17.80 2.82 -29.36
N THR A 136 16.96 2.07 -30.08
CA THR A 136 15.55 2.39 -30.32
C THR A 136 14.68 1.15 -30.12
N ILE A 137 13.53 1.33 -29.47
CA ILE A 137 12.54 0.27 -29.22
C ILE A 137 11.16 0.85 -29.53
N SER A 138 10.42 0.24 -30.45
CA SER A 138 9.07 0.63 -30.82
C SER A 138 8.14 -0.58 -30.83
N GLY A 139 7.04 -0.53 -30.10
CA GLY A 139 6.12 -1.67 -29.94
C GLY A 139 4.71 -1.29 -29.50
N ALA A 140 3.82 -2.28 -29.43
CA ALA A 140 2.49 -2.10 -28.83
C ALA A 140 2.63 -1.77 -27.34
N SER A 141 3.25 -2.66 -26.56
CA SER A 141 3.75 -2.40 -25.21
C SER A 141 5.22 -2.82 -25.12
N ILE A 142 5.98 -2.27 -24.16
CA ILE A 142 7.39 -2.60 -23.95
C ILE A 142 7.60 -3.07 -22.51
N THR A 143 8.14 -4.28 -22.34
CA THR A 143 8.64 -4.80 -21.06
C THR A 143 10.12 -5.14 -21.18
N ALA A 144 10.97 -4.53 -20.36
CA ALA A 144 12.41 -4.73 -20.37
C ALA A 144 12.99 -4.92 -18.96
N GLY A 145 14.14 -5.59 -18.87
CA GLY A 145 15.02 -5.56 -17.69
C GLY A 145 15.76 -4.22 -17.58
N ASN A 146 17.02 -4.24 -17.14
CA ASN A 146 17.84 -3.03 -17.13
C ASN A 146 18.36 -2.71 -18.54
N ILE A 147 18.43 -1.42 -18.88
CA ILE A 147 18.92 -0.95 -20.18
C ILE A 147 20.17 -0.09 -19.95
N ASN A 148 21.32 -0.52 -20.47
CA ASN A 148 22.59 0.18 -20.33
C ASN A 148 23.16 0.49 -21.71
N THR A 149 23.16 1.75 -22.11
CA THR A 149 23.73 2.24 -23.38
C THR A 149 24.91 3.18 -23.12
N SER A 150 25.73 3.45 -24.14
CA SER A 150 26.73 4.54 -24.11
C SER A 150 26.37 5.74 -24.98
N SER A 151 25.20 5.70 -25.61
CA SER A 151 24.58 6.82 -26.32
C SER A 151 23.05 6.77 -26.13
N SER A 152 22.33 7.66 -26.81
CA SER A 152 20.90 7.89 -26.55
C SER A 152 20.03 6.64 -26.73
N ILE A 153 18.99 6.53 -25.92
CA ILE A 153 18.00 5.46 -25.93
C ILE A 153 16.59 6.05 -26.05
N SER A 154 15.79 5.53 -26.97
CA SER A 154 14.38 5.92 -27.16
C SER A 154 13.46 4.70 -27.12
N LEU A 155 12.46 4.72 -26.25
CA LEU A 155 11.36 3.73 -26.20
C LEU A 155 10.06 4.42 -26.56
N GLU A 156 9.32 3.87 -27.53
CA GLU A 156 8.02 4.36 -27.97
C GLU A 156 6.99 3.23 -27.95
N ALA A 157 5.89 3.43 -27.23
CA ALA A 157 4.81 2.47 -27.10
C ALA A 157 3.43 3.12 -27.29
N VAL A 158 2.47 2.31 -27.74
CA VAL A 158 1.05 2.69 -27.71
C VAL A 158 0.49 2.47 -26.30
N GLY A 159 0.63 1.24 -25.81
CA GLY A 159 0.35 0.83 -24.44
C GLY A 159 1.52 1.14 -23.49
N ASN A 160 1.67 0.30 -22.47
CA ASN A 160 2.54 0.57 -21.33
C ASN A 160 4.04 0.40 -21.67
N ILE A 161 4.89 1.15 -20.95
CA ILE A 161 6.33 0.91 -20.87
C ILE A 161 6.65 0.47 -19.44
N ALA A 162 7.25 -0.71 -19.28
CA ALA A 162 7.73 -1.24 -18.01
C ALA A 162 9.22 -1.59 -18.14
N THR A 163 10.11 -0.97 -17.36
CA THR A 163 11.55 -1.28 -17.40
C THR A 163 12.18 -1.43 -16.02
N GLY A 164 13.34 -2.09 -15.95
CA GLY A 164 14.30 -1.90 -14.88
C GLY A 164 14.95 -0.50 -14.92
N ALA A 165 16.17 -0.37 -14.40
CA ALA A 165 16.92 0.87 -14.49
C ALA A 165 17.42 1.13 -15.92
N ILE A 166 17.49 2.39 -16.33
CA ILE A 166 18.02 2.82 -17.63
C ILE A 166 19.22 3.75 -17.40
N ALA A 167 20.36 3.46 -18.03
CA ALA A 167 21.57 4.28 -17.95
C ALA A 167 22.24 4.50 -19.31
N THR A 168 22.73 5.72 -19.57
CA THR A 168 23.37 6.15 -20.83
C THR A 168 24.83 6.57 -20.60
N ASN A 169 25.60 5.71 -19.93
CA ASN A 169 26.95 6.00 -19.43
C ASN A 169 28.01 6.08 -20.56
N ASN A 170 28.69 7.22 -20.68
CA ASN A 170 29.75 7.45 -21.65
C ASN A 170 31.05 7.91 -20.95
N ASP A 171 32.14 7.17 -21.14
CA ASP A 171 33.43 7.45 -20.49
C ASP A 171 34.31 8.48 -21.24
N LYS A 172 33.85 9.04 -22.36
CA LYS A 172 34.69 9.82 -23.29
C LYS A 172 34.08 11.12 -23.81
N GLY A 173 32.93 11.56 -23.30
CA GLY A 173 32.26 12.78 -23.73
C GLY A 173 30.85 12.92 -23.16
N ALA A 174 30.01 13.74 -23.79
CA ALA A 174 28.61 13.91 -23.39
C ALA A 174 27.85 12.57 -23.34
N THR A 175 26.97 12.41 -22.35
CA THR A 175 26.13 11.23 -22.19
C THR A 175 24.89 11.27 -23.09
N GLY A 176 24.33 10.09 -23.38
CA GLY A 176 23.20 9.96 -24.31
C GLY A 176 21.85 10.30 -23.67
N ASN A 177 20.90 10.84 -24.43
CA ASN A 177 19.57 11.15 -23.90
C ASN A 177 18.76 9.87 -23.60
N ILE A 178 17.90 9.92 -22.59
CA ILE A 178 16.88 8.88 -22.32
C ILE A 178 15.52 9.45 -22.71
N THR A 179 14.78 8.80 -23.62
CA THR A 179 13.43 9.22 -24.03
C THR A 179 12.45 8.05 -23.94
N LEU A 180 11.35 8.21 -23.20
CA LEU A 180 10.27 7.21 -23.08
C LEU A 180 8.93 7.86 -23.43
N THR A 181 8.21 7.31 -24.41
CA THR A 181 6.89 7.82 -24.83
C THR A 181 5.85 6.71 -24.86
N SER A 182 4.79 6.86 -24.06
CA SER A 182 3.62 5.97 -24.04
C SER A 182 2.36 6.76 -24.42
N THR A 183 1.85 6.55 -25.63
CA THR A 183 0.79 7.43 -26.18
C THR A 183 -0.61 7.17 -25.62
N SER A 184 -0.87 5.99 -25.05
CA SER A 184 -2.15 5.61 -24.41
C SER A 184 -1.99 4.85 -23.08
N GLY A 185 -0.75 4.56 -22.65
CA GLY A 185 -0.44 3.78 -21.45
C GLY A 185 0.22 4.57 -20.33
N ALA A 186 0.76 3.82 -19.37
CA ALA A 186 1.57 4.28 -18.25
C ALA A 186 3.08 3.98 -18.48
N ILE A 187 3.95 4.68 -17.75
CA ILE A 187 5.39 4.39 -17.71
C ILE A 187 5.78 3.98 -16.28
N ASN A 188 6.30 2.77 -16.11
CA ASN A 188 6.85 2.27 -14.85
C ASN A 188 8.33 1.92 -15.05
N THR A 189 9.24 2.55 -14.34
CA THR A 189 10.68 2.39 -14.57
C THR A 189 11.49 2.40 -13.26
N GLY A 190 12.71 1.87 -13.30
CA GLY A 190 13.67 1.93 -12.20
C GLY A 190 14.32 3.32 -12.06
N SER A 191 15.60 3.35 -11.70
CA SER A 191 16.41 4.58 -11.78
C SER A 191 16.69 4.95 -13.24
N LEU A 192 16.78 6.25 -13.54
CA LEU A 192 17.16 6.78 -14.85
C LEU A 192 18.46 7.59 -14.71
N SER A 193 19.51 7.25 -15.45
CA SER A 193 20.83 7.85 -15.30
C SER A 193 21.46 8.25 -16.62
N SER A 194 21.55 9.55 -16.86
CA SER A 194 22.29 10.16 -17.97
C SER A 194 23.35 11.14 -17.44
N SER A 195 23.89 10.89 -16.25
CA SER A 195 24.86 11.77 -15.59
C SER A 195 26.29 11.58 -16.11
N LEU A 196 27.04 12.68 -16.25
CA LEU A 196 28.47 12.67 -16.56
C LEU A 196 29.32 12.76 -15.28
N SER A 197 30.41 11.98 -15.19
CA SER A 197 31.23 11.85 -13.98
C SER A 197 32.76 11.90 -14.20
N LEU A 198 33.24 12.51 -15.29
CA LEU A 198 34.65 12.44 -15.70
C LEU A 198 35.30 13.80 -16.02
N PHE A 199 36.63 13.80 -16.05
CA PHE A 199 37.47 15.00 -16.13
C PHE A 199 37.50 15.69 -17.51
N SER A 200 37.10 15.00 -18.59
CA SER A 200 36.91 15.61 -19.91
C SER A 200 35.56 16.32 -19.96
N GLY A 201 35.54 17.63 -20.18
CA GLY A 201 34.33 18.43 -20.20
C GLY A 201 33.28 17.94 -21.21
N GLY A 202 32.01 18.05 -20.84
CA GLY A 202 30.87 17.61 -21.63
C GLY A 202 29.55 17.81 -20.89
N ASP A 203 28.46 17.83 -21.63
CA ASP A 203 27.12 17.97 -21.07
C ASP A 203 26.51 16.62 -20.70
N ALA A 204 25.70 16.59 -19.66
CA ALA A 204 24.89 15.43 -19.33
C ALA A 204 23.67 15.37 -20.26
N GLY A 205 23.35 14.18 -20.78
CA GLY A 205 22.20 13.95 -21.67
C GLY A 205 20.86 14.12 -20.96
N ALA A 206 19.87 14.61 -21.69
CA ALA A 206 18.53 14.89 -21.17
C ALA A 206 17.70 13.62 -20.92
N ILE A 207 16.74 13.69 -19.99
CA ILE A 207 15.82 12.61 -19.65
C ILE A 207 14.38 13.11 -19.89
N ALA A 208 13.66 12.52 -20.84
CA ALA A 208 12.33 12.94 -21.26
C ALA A 208 11.32 11.77 -21.20
N LEU A 209 10.26 11.93 -20.41
CA LEU A 209 9.19 10.96 -20.24
C LEU A 209 7.83 11.59 -20.59
N SER A 210 7.04 10.91 -21.42
CA SER A 210 5.68 11.33 -21.77
C SER A 210 4.71 10.15 -21.75
N ALA A 211 3.63 10.26 -20.98
CA ALA A 211 2.60 9.22 -20.85
C ALA A 211 1.19 9.80 -20.91
N ALA A 212 0.22 9.00 -21.36
CA ALA A 212 -1.19 9.32 -21.21
C ALA A 212 -1.65 9.14 -19.75
N ASN A 213 -1.22 8.06 -19.11
CA ASN A 213 -1.57 7.67 -17.73
C ASN A 213 -0.36 7.86 -16.79
N ASP A 214 -0.41 7.26 -15.60
CA ASP A 214 0.59 7.44 -14.55
C ASP A 214 2.05 7.22 -15.00
N ILE A 215 2.96 7.98 -14.41
CA ILE A 215 4.41 7.78 -14.51
C ILE A 215 4.96 7.46 -13.12
N THR A 216 5.50 6.25 -12.94
CA THR A 216 6.15 5.81 -11.70
C THR A 216 7.62 5.52 -11.96
N ILE A 217 8.50 6.22 -11.23
CA ILE A 217 9.94 6.04 -11.24
C ILE A 217 10.34 5.54 -9.85
N ALA A 218 10.68 4.26 -9.73
CA ALA A 218 10.99 3.62 -8.46
C ALA A 218 12.36 4.01 -7.89
N GLY A 219 13.21 4.67 -8.70
CA GLY A 219 14.54 5.12 -8.31
C GLY A 219 14.83 6.56 -8.74
N ASN A 220 16.09 6.97 -8.59
CA ASN A 220 16.50 8.35 -8.83
C ASN A 220 16.56 8.67 -10.34
N VAL A 221 16.23 9.90 -10.71
CA VAL A 221 16.44 10.47 -12.05
C VAL A 221 17.68 11.38 -11.98
N ASN A 222 18.76 10.99 -12.66
CA ASN A 222 20.04 11.67 -12.59
C ASN A 222 20.56 12.07 -13.97
N SER A 223 20.53 13.36 -14.26
CA SER A 223 21.06 14.03 -15.45
C SER A 223 22.13 15.08 -15.03
N SER A 224 22.79 14.88 -13.90
CA SER A 224 23.82 15.83 -13.41
C SER A 224 25.15 15.73 -14.17
N SER A 225 25.87 16.83 -14.30
CA SER A 225 27.27 16.83 -14.78
C SER A 225 28.25 17.16 -13.66
N ASN A 226 29.14 16.23 -13.35
CA ASN A 226 30.21 16.38 -12.36
C ASN A 226 31.58 16.35 -13.07
N SER A 227 31.80 17.32 -13.96
CA SER A 227 33.02 17.43 -14.75
C SER A 227 34.11 18.20 -13.98
N GLY A 228 35.28 17.58 -13.78
CA GLY A 228 36.35 18.11 -12.93
C GLY A 228 36.93 19.48 -13.36
N ALA A 229 37.86 19.50 -14.32
CA ALA A 229 38.50 20.75 -14.78
C ALA A 229 37.78 21.40 -15.99
N GLY A 230 36.84 20.69 -16.61
CA GLY A 230 36.02 21.19 -17.73
C GLY A 230 34.77 21.93 -17.26
N VAL A 231 34.16 22.68 -18.19
CA VAL A 231 32.78 23.14 -18.05
C VAL A 231 31.88 22.07 -18.68
N GLY A 232 30.90 21.59 -17.92
CA GLY A 232 29.88 20.66 -18.38
C GLY A 232 28.55 21.05 -17.78
N ASN A 233 27.48 21.09 -18.57
CA ASN A 233 26.14 21.44 -18.10
C ASN A 233 25.37 20.18 -17.68
N GLY A 234 24.48 20.31 -16.70
CA GLY A 234 23.49 19.28 -16.41
C GLY A 234 22.42 19.21 -17.50
N GLY A 235 21.92 18.02 -17.79
CA GLY A 235 20.89 17.80 -18.79
C GLY A 235 19.50 18.09 -18.26
N ALA A 236 18.57 18.39 -19.17
CA ALA A 236 17.19 18.68 -18.79
C ALA A 236 16.44 17.40 -18.38
N ILE A 237 15.53 17.51 -17.40
CA ILE A 237 14.60 16.45 -17.01
C ILE A 237 13.18 16.94 -17.32
N ALA A 238 12.46 16.26 -18.20
CA ALA A 238 11.08 16.59 -18.56
C ALA A 238 10.18 15.36 -18.34
N ILE A 239 9.15 15.47 -17.51
CA ILE A 239 8.24 14.35 -17.20
C ILE A 239 6.80 14.85 -17.32
N THR A 240 6.02 14.27 -18.24
CA THR A 240 4.63 14.66 -18.50
C THR A 240 3.69 13.45 -18.44
N SER A 241 2.76 13.43 -17.49
CA SER A 241 1.62 12.52 -17.45
C SER A 241 0.34 13.30 -17.77
N THR A 242 -0.32 12.98 -18.88
CA THR A 242 -1.41 13.80 -19.42
C THR A 242 -2.67 13.76 -18.55
N ASN A 243 -3.05 12.56 -18.10
CA ASN A 243 -4.23 12.27 -17.29
C ASN A 243 -3.90 11.58 -15.96
N GLY A 244 -2.63 11.23 -15.73
CA GLY A 244 -2.18 10.48 -14.56
C GLY A 244 -1.38 11.32 -13.56
N ASN A 245 -0.86 10.61 -12.57
CA ASN A 245 0.07 11.10 -11.56
C ASN A 245 1.53 11.01 -12.05
N ILE A 246 2.41 11.77 -11.43
CA ILE A 246 3.86 11.54 -11.48
C ILE A 246 4.32 11.14 -10.07
N SER A 247 5.01 10.00 -9.94
CA SER A 247 5.69 9.56 -8.72
C SER A 247 7.16 9.27 -9.01
N ALA A 248 8.07 9.96 -8.31
CA ALA A 248 9.53 9.75 -8.42
C ALA A 248 10.21 9.92 -7.06
N THR A 249 11.48 9.55 -6.92
CA THR A 249 12.27 9.79 -5.70
C THR A 249 12.99 11.14 -5.74
N THR A 250 14.16 11.21 -6.36
CA THR A 250 15.01 12.40 -6.47
C THR A 250 15.23 12.73 -7.94
N LEU A 251 15.11 14.01 -8.28
CA LEU A 251 15.39 14.55 -9.60
C LEU A 251 16.64 15.42 -9.54
N ASN A 252 17.69 15.06 -10.27
CA ASN A 252 18.99 15.73 -10.20
C ASN A 252 19.50 16.10 -11.59
N SER A 253 19.46 17.37 -11.94
CA SER A 253 20.02 17.97 -13.17
C SER A 253 21.17 18.95 -12.87
N SER A 254 21.76 18.90 -11.67
CA SER A 254 22.76 19.89 -11.27
C SER A 254 24.08 19.78 -12.04
N SER A 255 24.89 20.84 -11.97
CA SER A 255 26.27 20.82 -12.46
C SER A 255 27.26 21.29 -11.39
N SER A 256 28.46 20.72 -11.39
CA SER A 256 29.58 21.17 -10.54
C SER A 256 30.24 22.46 -11.04
N ASN A 257 30.30 22.64 -12.37
CA ASN A 257 31.09 23.69 -13.03
C ASN A 257 30.25 24.56 -13.98
N GLY A 258 29.52 23.96 -14.92
CA GLY A 258 28.61 24.64 -15.85
C GLY A 258 27.21 24.86 -15.30
N ASN A 259 26.23 25.10 -16.17
CA ASN A 259 24.85 25.38 -15.79
C ASN A 259 24.10 24.12 -15.30
N GLY A 260 23.16 24.30 -14.38
CA GLY A 260 22.17 23.26 -14.06
C GLY A 260 21.16 23.08 -15.20
N GLY A 261 20.74 21.86 -15.46
CA GLY A 261 19.69 21.56 -16.44
C GLY A 261 18.30 21.89 -15.90
N ALA A 262 17.37 22.28 -16.78
CA ALA A 262 15.99 22.57 -16.38
C ALA A 262 15.22 21.29 -15.98
N ILE A 263 14.29 21.41 -15.03
CA ILE A 263 13.40 20.33 -14.61
C ILE A 263 11.94 20.76 -14.83
N ALA A 264 11.20 20.06 -15.69
CA ALA A 264 9.81 20.35 -16.02
C ALA A 264 8.92 19.14 -15.68
N LEU A 265 7.90 19.33 -14.83
CA LEU A 265 6.96 18.30 -14.40
C LEU A 265 5.52 18.71 -14.73
N GLY A 266 4.79 17.89 -15.49
CA GLY A 266 3.40 18.15 -15.88
C GLY A 266 2.49 16.96 -15.58
N ALA A 267 1.48 17.11 -14.72
CA ALA A 267 0.56 16.02 -14.36
C ALA A 267 -0.92 16.40 -14.51
N GLY A 268 -1.71 15.44 -15.01
CA GLY A 268 -3.18 15.50 -15.01
C GLY A 268 -3.79 15.27 -13.62
N MET A 269 -3.06 14.58 -12.74
CA MET A 269 -3.36 14.40 -11.31
C MET A 269 -2.14 14.85 -10.49
N ASP A 270 -1.80 14.17 -9.38
CA ASP A 270 -0.78 14.63 -8.43
C ASP A 270 0.66 14.50 -8.95
N ILE A 271 1.56 15.31 -8.38
CA ILE A 271 3.02 15.16 -8.52
C ILE A 271 3.59 14.87 -7.13
N ASN A 272 4.11 13.65 -6.94
CA ASN A 272 4.71 13.20 -5.70
C ASN A 272 6.21 12.92 -5.88
N ILE A 273 7.04 13.71 -5.23
CA ILE A 273 8.50 13.55 -5.20
C ILE A 273 8.89 13.03 -3.81
N ASN A 274 9.13 11.73 -3.68
CA ASN A 274 9.54 11.05 -2.44
C ASN A 274 11.02 11.35 -2.06
N GLY A 275 11.48 12.56 -2.32
CA GLY A 275 12.88 12.99 -2.29
C GLY A 275 12.96 14.48 -2.59
N TYR A 276 13.94 14.91 -3.39
CA TYR A 276 14.20 16.33 -3.66
C TYR A 276 14.49 16.62 -5.15
N ILE A 277 14.46 17.90 -5.50
CA ILE A 277 14.72 18.45 -6.84
C ILE A 277 15.98 19.31 -6.79
N ASN A 278 17.01 18.92 -7.52
CA ASN A 278 18.30 19.60 -7.58
C ASN A 278 18.65 20.00 -9.01
N ALA A 279 18.47 21.28 -9.35
CA ALA A 279 18.79 21.87 -10.64
C ALA A 279 19.91 22.94 -10.53
N GLN A 280 20.80 22.77 -9.56
CA GLN A 280 21.81 23.78 -9.22
C GLN A 280 22.89 23.97 -10.29
N GLY A 281 23.38 25.21 -10.40
CA GLY A 281 24.52 25.58 -11.23
C GLY A 281 25.84 25.51 -10.48
N GLY A 282 26.91 25.25 -11.23
CA GLY A 282 28.26 25.17 -10.71
C GLY A 282 28.89 26.52 -10.35
N VAL A 283 30.19 26.48 -10.03
CA VAL A 283 30.98 27.68 -9.65
C VAL A 283 30.93 28.83 -10.66
N SER A 284 30.80 28.53 -11.95
CA SER A 284 30.68 29.52 -13.04
C SER A 284 29.35 29.43 -13.80
N GLY A 285 28.42 28.58 -13.37
CA GLY A 285 27.13 28.35 -14.03
C GLY A 285 25.95 29.11 -13.43
N LYS A 286 24.84 29.12 -14.15
CA LYS A 286 23.49 29.46 -13.66
C LYS A 286 22.77 28.18 -13.21
N GLY A 287 21.90 28.28 -12.21
CA GLY A 287 20.91 27.22 -11.95
C GLY A 287 19.91 27.05 -13.10
N GLY A 288 19.46 25.82 -13.32
CA GLY A 288 18.40 25.49 -14.25
C GLY A 288 17.02 25.90 -13.69
N ASN A 289 16.06 26.15 -14.58
CA ASN A 289 14.69 26.45 -14.16
C ASN A 289 13.97 25.18 -13.66
N VAL A 290 13.04 25.32 -12.71
CA VAL A 290 12.17 24.25 -12.23
C VAL A 290 10.72 24.68 -12.44
N ASP A 291 10.01 24.01 -13.35
CA ASP A 291 8.61 24.31 -13.67
C ASP A 291 7.73 23.09 -13.34
N ILE A 292 6.82 23.25 -12.38
CA ILE A 292 5.95 22.19 -11.86
C ILE A 292 4.51 22.60 -12.09
N ASN A 293 3.74 21.75 -12.78
CA ASN A 293 2.36 22.04 -13.17
C ASN A 293 1.47 20.80 -12.99
N THR A 294 0.62 20.82 -11.96
CA THR A 294 -0.36 19.77 -11.66
C THR A 294 -1.77 20.36 -11.61
N LYS A 295 -2.76 19.58 -12.06
CA LYS A 295 -4.18 19.91 -11.89
C LYS A 295 -4.73 19.55 -10.49
N GLN A 296 -3.91 18.96 -9.63
CA GLN A 296 -4.21 18.60 -8.24
C GLN A 296 -3.05 19.03 -7.33
N PHE A 297 -2.42 18.13 -6.58
CA PHE A 297 -1.47 18.46 -5.53
C PHE A 297 -0.01 18.18 -5.92
N PHE A 298 0.91 19.02 -5.42
CA PHE A 298 2.35 18.80 -5.52
C PHE A 298 2.96 18.64 -4.13
N ARG A 299 3.79 17.60 -3.94
CA ARG A 299 4.62 17.48 -2.74
C ARG A 299 6.04 16.99 -3.02
N ALA A 300 6.98 17.45 -2.19
CA ALA A 300 8.36 16.94 -2.13
C ALA A 300 8.74 16.58 -0.68
N THR A 301 8.99 15.31 -0.39
CA THR A 301 9.12 14.80 0.99
C THR A 301 10.55 14.74 1.54
N GLY A 302 11.56 14.92 0.68
CA GLY A 302 12.97 14.83 1.06
C GLY A 302 13.68 16.18 1.05
N THR A 303 14.88 16.20 1.63
CA THR A 303 15.73 17.40 1.70
C THR A 303 17.18 17.05 1.42
N PHE A 304 17.94 18.00 0.90
CA PHE A 304 19.39 17.93 0.75
C PHE A 304 20.03 19.27 1.07
N THR A 305 21.33 19.28 1.35
CA THR A 305 22.09 20.52 1.55
C THR A 305 22.41 21.14 0.19
N ASP A 306 21.91 22.35 -0.06
CA ASP A 306 22.18 23.11 -1.29
C ASP A 306 23.56 23.83 -1.23
N ALA A 307 23.92 24.51 -2.32
CA ALA A 307 25.17 25.26 -2.46
C ALA A 307 25.28 26.48 -1.52
N ASN A 308 24.16 26.91 -0.92
CA ASN A 308 24.11 27.94 0.11
C ASN A 308 24.20 27.35 1.53
N ASN A 309 24.38 26.04 1.66
CA ASN A 309 24.32 25.26 2.91
C ASN A 309 22.94 25.23 3.59
N ILE A 310 21.87 25.33 2.81
CA ILE A 310 20.47 25.31 3.27
C ILE A 310 19.87 23.92 3.01
N ALA A 311 19.12 23.39 3.98
CA ALA A 311 18.34 22.15 3.79
C ALA A 311 17.12 22.42 2.89
N ALA A 312 17.29 22.19 1.59
CA ALA A 312 16.30 22.46 0.55
C ALA A 312 15.61 21.17 0.07
N SER A 313 14.33 21.25 -0.31
CA SER A 313 13.66 20.21 -1.12
C SER A 313 13.71 20.54 -2.61
N ILE A 314 13.82 21.82 -2.97
CA ILE A 314 13.95 22.30 -4.34
C ILE A 314 15.05 23.35 -4.35
N SER A 315 16.09 23.16 -5.15
CA SER A 315 17.11 24.19 -5.35
C SER A 315 17.50 24.38 -6.81
N THR A 316 17.51 25.65 -7.21
CA THR A 316 18.13 26.17 -8.44
C THR A 316 19.26 27.14 -8.10
N ALA A 317 19.85 27.04 -6.90
CA ALA A 317 20.99 27.85 -6.49
C ALA A 317 22.22 27.64 -7.40
N ALA A 318 23.13 28.60 -7.38
CA ALA A 318 24.44 28.47 -8.01
C ALA A 318 25.45 29.30 -7.21
N ALA A 319 26.69 28.83 -7.11
CA ALA A 319 27.73 29.55 -6.37
C ALA A 319 28.12 30.89 -7.04
N SER A 320 27.76 31.09 -8.31
CA SER A 320 27.82 32.39 -9.01
C SER A 320 26.77 33.41 -8.53
N GLY A 321 25.81 33.00 -7.70
CA GLY A 321 24.64 33.78 -7.27
C GLY A 321 23.48 33.77 -8.26
N ASN A 322 23.67 33.31 -9.51
CA ASN A 322 22.67 33.35 -10.56
C ASN A 322 21.77 32.10 -10.55
N GLY A 323 20.62 32.21 -9.87
CA GLY A 323 19.65 31.11 -9.79
C GLY A 323 18.73 30.96 -11.01
N GLY A 324 18.19 29.76 -11.18
CA GLY A 324 17.09 29.48 -12.12
C GLY A 324 15.72 29.88 -11.54
N ASP A 325 14.73 30.09 -12.39
CA ASP A 325 13.36 30.37 -11.94
C ASP A 325 12.71 29.10 -11.37
N ILE A 326 11.84 29.25 -10.37
CA ILE A 326 11.06 28.15 -9.79
C ILE A 326 9.58 28.50 -9.89
N THR A 327 8.84 27.78 -10.72
CA THR A 327 7.39 27.93 -10.89
C THR A 327 6.68 26.68 -10.37
N ILE A 328 5.70 26.85 -9.48
CA ILE A 328 4.85 25.77 -8.99
C ILE A 328 3.40 26.15 -9.20
N ASN A 329 2.66 25.37 -9.99
CA ASN A 329 1.22 25.51 -10.19
C ASN A 329 0.50 24.25 -9.69
N HIS A 330 -0.38 24.42 -8.70
CA HIS A 330 -1.12 23.34 -8.06
C HIS A 330 -2.43 23.87 -7.45
N GLN A 331 -3.32 22.97 -7.07
CA GLN A 331 -4.59 23.29 -6.40
C GLN A 331 -4.39 23.36 -4.88
N GLY A 332 -4.06 24.54 -4.36
CA GLY A 332 -4.04 24.81 -2.92
C GLY A 332 -5.40 25.29 -2.42
N SER A 333 -5.72 25.08 -1.14
CA SER A 333 -6.93 25.63 -0.52
C SER A 333 -6.67 26.09 0.92
N ILE A 334 -7.61 26.80 1.54
CA ILE A 334 -7.44 27.30 2.93
C ILE A 334 -7.40 26.14 3.93
N THR A 335 -7.99 25.01 3.55
CA THR A 335 -8.03 23.73 4.26
C THR A 335 -6.89 22.79 3.87
N THR A 336 -6.23 23.04 2.74
CA THR A 336 -5.04 22.33 2.23
C THR A 336 -4.03 23.34 1.69
N PRO A 337 -3.36 24.13 2.56
CA PRO A 337 -2.37 25.11 2.12
C PRO A 337 -1.09 24.41 1.64
N PHE A 338 -0.34 25.06 0.76
CA PHE A 338 1.01 24.59 0.40
C PHE A 338 1.99 24.99 1.50
N ILE A 339 2.63 24.01 2.15
CA ILE A 339 3.50 24.26 3.31
C ILE A 339 4.96 23.99 2.96
N ILE A 340 5.80 25.01 3.05
CA ILE A 340 7.25 24.88 2.96
C ILE A 340 7.76 24.60 4.37
N GLY A 341 8.38 23.44 4.57
CA GLY A 341 8.69 22.80 5.86
C GLY A 341 7.79 21.62 6.23
N ASP A 342 6.76 21.29 5.45
CA ASP A 342 5.96 20.07 5.60
C ASP A 342 5.58 19.48 4.24
N GLY A 343 6.28 18.42 3.84
CA GLY A 343 6.03 17.71 2.59
C GLY A 343 5.04 16.54 2.72
N THR A 344 4.38 16.33 3.86
CA THR A 344 3.56 15.11 4.08
C THR A 344 2.33 15.06 3.18
N ASN A 345 1.60 16.18 3.08
CA ASN A 345 0.35 16.29 2.32
C ASN A 345 0.53 17.14 1.05
N LEU A 346 0.79 18.44 1.20
CA LEU A 346 0.93 19.40 0.11
C LEU A 346 1.98 20.45 0.48
N GLY A 347 3.11 20.48 -0.23
CA GLY A 347 4.24 21.30 0.19
C GLY A 347 5.61 20.67 -0.03
N THR A 348 6.61 21.21 0.65
CA THR A 348 8.00 20.73 0.59
C THR A 348 8.53 20.48 1.99
N ALA A 349 9.28 19.39 2.23
CA ALA A 349 9.82 19.08 3.56
C ALA A 349 10.91 20.07 4.03
N GLY A 350 11.63 20.69 3.10
CA GLY A 350 12.65 21.70 3.35
C GLY A 350 12.41 22.97 2.53
N ALA A 351 13.43 23.83 2.50
CA ALA A 351 13.40 25.12 1.83
C ALA A 351 13.20 25.01 0.30
N ILE A 352 12.78 26.12 -0.31
CA ILE A 352 12.85 26.34 -1.76
C ILE A 352 13.87 27.45 -1.99
N THR A 353 14.95 27.18 -2.74
CA THR A 353 16.10 28.10 -2.87
C THR A 353 16.49 28.38 -4.32
N THR A 354 16.82 29.63 -4.62
CA THR A 354 17.34 30.08 -5.92
C THR A 354 18.35 31.20 -5.75
N GLY A 355 19.43 31.15 -6.52
CA GLY A 355 20.56 32.07 -6.42
C GLY A 355 21.24 32.03 -5.05
N SER A 356 21.92 33.11 -4.67
CA SER A 356 22.63 33.22 -3.39
C SER A 356 21.80 33.78 -2.23
N ASN A 357 20.70 34.49 -2.50
CA ASN A 357 19.95 35.28 -1.50
C ASN A 357 18.42 35.10 -1.55
N ASN A 358 17.87 34.23 -2.40
CA ASN A 358 16.43 34.04 -2.50
C ASN A 358 15.99 32.65 -2.04
N THR A 359 15.58 32.58 -0.77
CA THR A 359 15.15 31.35 -0.10
C THR A 359 13.79 31.57 0.54
N ILE A 360 12.84 30.66 0.32
CA ILE A 360 11.68 30.51 1.19
C ILE A 360 12.03 29.45 2.22
N ALA A 361 12.11 29.86 3.49
CA ALA A 361 12.51 29.00 4.59
C ALA A 361 11.39 28.02 5.00
N PRO A 362 11.73 26.88 5.65
CA PRO A 362 10.75 26.04 6.33
C PRO A 362 9.93 26.83 7.35
N THR A 363 8.68 26.40 7.61
CA THR A 363 7.61 27.06 8.39
C THR A 363 6.76 28.10 7.65
N PHE A 364 6.86 28.19 6.31
CA PHE A 364 6.03 29.10 5.51
C PHE A 364 4.82 28.39 4.90
N ALA A 365 3.61 28.76 5.32
CA ALA A 365 2.37 28.39 4.62
C ALA A 365 2.08 29.44 3.53
N VAL A 366 2.00 29.01 2.28
CA VAL A 366 1.72 29.88 1.14
C VAL A 366 0.29 30.43 1.27
N PRO A 367 0.08 31.76 1.14
CA PRO A 367 -1.25 32.36 1.09
C PRO A 367 -2.11 31.74 -0.01
N VAL A 368 -3.39 31.57 0.29
CA VAL A 368 -4.36 30.86 -0.55
C VAL A 368 -5.20 31.88 -1.34
N PRO A 369 -5.73 31.54 -2.54
CA PRO A 369 -6.16 32.50 -3.56
C PRO A 369 -7.11 33.64 -3.10
N PRO A 370 -7.05 34.82 -3.76
CA PRO A 370 -6.58 35.03 -5.14
C PRO A 370 -5.08 35.28 -5.34
N ASP A 371 -4.23 35.11 -4.31
CA ASP A 371 -2.82 35.49 -4.39
C ASP A 371 -1.89 34.37 -4.90
N THR A 372 -1.27 34.63 -6.05
CA THR A 372 0.01 34.02 -6.45
C THR A 372 1.11 34.50 -5.50
N TYR A 373 1.76 33.59 -4.78
CA TYR A 373 2.94 33.96 -3.99
C TYR A 373 4.16 34.11 -4.89
N THR A 374 4.80 35.28 -4.86
CA THR A 374 6.04 35.55 -5.59
C THR A 374 7.11 36.07 -4.64
N GLN A 375 8.25 35.40 -4.61
CA GLN A 375 9.44 35.84 -3.89
C GLN A 375 10.65 35.73 -4.83
N GLY A 376 11.10 36.88 -5.35
CA GLY A 376 12.15 36.94 -6.37
C GLY A 376 11.81 36.04 -7.58
N ASN A 377 12.68 35.07 -7.84
CA ASN A 377 12.54 34.10 -8.94
C ASN A 377 11.67 32.88 -8.59
N ILE A 378 11.03 32.85 -7.41
CA ILE A 378 10.12 31.75 -6.99
C ILE A 378 8.68 32.23 -7.11
N LYS A 379 7.83 31.46 -7.79
CA LYS A 379 6.40 31.72 -7.99
C LYS A 379 5.59 30.48 -7.67
N ILE A 380 4.59 30.62 -6.79
CA ILE A 380 3.70 29.53 -6.38
C ILE A 380 2.25 29.98 -6.62
N PHE A 381 1.56 29.25 -7.48
CA PHE A 381 0.16 29.45 -7.84
C PHE A 381 -0.65 28.36 -7.13
N THR A 382 -1.56 28.79 -6.26
CA THR A 382 -2.44 27.95 -5.43
C THR A 382 -3.85 27.81 -6.02
N SER A 383 -4.10 28.41 -7.19
CA SER A 383 -5.23 28.06 -8.07
C SER A 383 -4.72 28.02 -9.50
N VAL A 384 -5.31 27.16 -10.34
CA VAL A 384 -5.03 27.12 -11.77
C VAL A 384 -5.43 28.43 -12.48
N GLN A 385 -4.56 29.43 -12.40
CA GLN A 385 -4.46 30.43 -13.45
C GLN A 385 -4.15 29.67 -14.75
N PRO A 386 -4.91 29.87 -15.85
CA PRO A 386 -4.55 29.27 -17.11
C PRO A 386 -3.16 29.76 -17.50
N SER A 387 -2.23 28.81 -17.63
CA SER A 387 -0.90 29.08 -18.18
C SER A 387 -1.07 29.84 -19.51
N PRO A 388 -0.30 30.91 -19.78
CA PRO A 388 -0.34 31.54 -21.09
C PRO A 388 -0.03 30.47 -22.13
N THR A 389 -1.01 30.20 -23.00
CA THR A 389 -0.85 29.24 -24.10
C THR A 389 0.49 29.51 -24.78
N PRO A 390 1.39 28.52 -24.91
CA PRO A 390 2.67 28.74 -25.55
C PRO A 390 2.41 29.34 -26.93
N THR A 391 2.96 30.53 -27.18
CA THR A 391 2.84 31.20 -28.47
C THR A 391 3.17 30.18 -29.55
N PRO A 392 2.27 29.90 -30.51
CA PRO A 392 2.48 28.81 -31.44
C PRO A 392 3.80 29.03 -32.16
N THR A 393 4.74 28.11 -31.97
CA THR A 393 5.94 28.02 -32.80
C THR A 393 5.47 28.00 -34.25
N PRO A 394 6.01 28.87 -35.13
CA PRO A 394 5.50 28.99 -36.49
C PRO A 394 5.49 27.62 -37.14
N THR A 395 4.28 27.20 -37.56
CA THR A 395 4.06 25.88 -38.15
C THR A 395 5.01 25.72 -39.33
N PRO A 396 5.86 24.67 -39.37
CA PRO A 396 6.67 24.42 -40.55
C PRO A 396 5.73 24.26 -41.74
N THR A 397 5.94 25.07 -42.77
CA THR A 397 5.09 25.10 -43.98
C THR A 397 4.87 23.69 -44.49
N PRO A 398 3.62 23.22 -44.66
CA PRO A 398 3.36 21.85 -45.07
C PRO A 398 4.04 21.58 -46.41
N THR A 399 4.94 20.60 -46.43
CA THR A 399 5.46 20.05 -47.67
C THR A 399 4.27 19.48 -48.46
N PRO A 400 4.11 19.81 -49.75
CA PRO A 400 2.90 19.48 -50.49
C PRO A 400 2.64 17.97 -50.50
N THR A 401 1.49 17.58 -49.95
CA THR A 401 1.02 16.19 -49.95
C THR A 401 0.86 15.70 -51.40
N PRO A 402 1.40 14.52 -51.77
CA PRO A 402 1.18 13.98 -53.10
C PRO A 402 -0.30 13.74 -53.36
N THR A 403 -0.77 14.15 -54.54
CA THR A 403 -2.18 14.11 -54.94
C THR A 403 -2.76 12.70 -54.80
N PRO A 404 -3.92 12.52 -54.12
CA PRO A 404 -4.53 11.21 -53.99
C PRO A 404 -4.96 10.67 -55.35
N THR A 405 -4.56 9.45 -55.67
CA THR A 405 -5.03 8.70 -56.84
C THR A 405 -6.54 8.42 -56.69
N PRO A 406 -7.37 8.62 -57.72
CA PRO A 406 -8.82 8.50 -57.59
C PRO A 406 -9.25 7.09 -57.15
N THR A 407 -10.02 7.04 -56.08
CA THR A 407 -10.62 5.80 -55.56
C THR A 407 -11.67 5.27 -56.54
N PRO A 408 -11.67 3.97 -56.90
CA PRO A 408 -12.67 3.41 -57.80
C PRO A 408 -14.07 3.46 -57.19
N THR A 409 -15.06 3.73 -58.05
CA THR A 409 -16.48 3.89 -57.68
C THR A 409 -17.04 2.62 -57.03
N PRO A 410 -17.78 2.71 -55.90
CA PRO A 410 -18.36 1.53 -55.27
C PRO A 410 -19.41 0.87 -56.17
N THR A 411 -19.28 -0.44 -56.36
CA THR A 411 -20.26 -1.28 -57.06
C THR A 411 -21.55 -1.38 -56.24
N PRO A 412 -22.75 -1.30 -56.84
CA PRO A 412 -24.01 -1.33 -56.08
C PRO A 412 -24.20 -2.65 -55.33
N THR A 413 -24.55 -2.52 -54.04
CA THR A 413 -24.84 -3.64 -53.14
C THR A 413 -26.07 -4.43 -53.62
N PRO A 414 -26.01 -5.77 -53.72
CA PRO A 414 -27.17 -6.58 -54.10
C PRO A 414 -28.29 -6.51 -53.05
N THR A 415 -29.53 -6.44 -53.51
CA THR A 415 -30.74 -6.40 -52.69
C THR A 415 -30.89 -7.69 -51.85
N PRO A 416 -31.23 -7.60 -50.55
CA PRO A 416 -31.40 -8.79 -49.72
C PRO A 416 -32.61 -9.62 -50.16
N THR A 417 -32.38 -10.91 -50.42
CA THR A 417 -33.41 -11.92 -50.70
C THR A 417 -34.31 -12.12 -49.46
N PRO A 418 -35.64 -12.22 -49.61
CA PRO A 418 -36.54 -12.42 -48.48
C PRO A 418 -36.26 -13.73 -47.73
N THR A 419 -36.22 -13.63 -46.40
CA THR A 419 -36.00 -14.76 -45.48
C THR A 419 -37.18 -15.74 -45.55
N PRO A 420 -36.96 -17.07 -45.69
CA PRO A 420 -38.05 -18.03 -45.68
C PRO A 420 -38.73 -18.12 -44.30
N THR A 421 -40.06 -18.21 -44.33
CA THR A 421 -40.91 -18.35 -43.14
C THR A 421 -40.56 -19.61 -42.34
N PRO A 422 -40.45 -19.56 -41.01
CA PRO A 422 -40.10 -20.74 -40.22
C PRO A 422 -41.20 -21.81 -40.25
N THR A 423 -40.80 -23.03 -40.61
CA THR A 423 -41.65 -24.24 -40.54
C THR A 423 -42.05 -24.54 -39.09
N PRO A 424 -43.32 -24.90 -38.80
CA PRO A 424 -43.75 -25.20 -37.43
C PRO A 424 -43.00 -26.41 -36.85
N THR A 425 -42.51 -26.25 -35.62
CA THR A 425 -41.80 -27.28 -34.85
C THR A 425 -42.72 -28.46 -34.54
N PRO A 426 -42.31 -29.72 -34.77
CA PRO A 426 -43.12 -30.88 -34.42
C PRO A 426 -43.29 -31.00 -32.90
N THR A 427 -44.50 -31.34 -32.48
CA THR A 427 -44.89 -31.53 -31.07
C THR A 427 -44.07 -32.67 -30.43
N PRO A 428 -43.52 -32.49 -29.21
CA PRO A 428 -42.74 -33.54 -28.56
C PRO A 428 -43.59 -34.76 -28.19
N THR A 429 -43.19 -35.93 -28.67
CA THR A 429 -43.76 -37.24 -28.30
C THR A 429 -43.53 -37.50 -26.80
N PRO A 430 -44.52 -38.02 -26.04
CA PRO A 430 -44.36 -38.30 -24.62
C PRO A 430 -43.26 -39.35 -24.36
N THR A 431 -42.35 -39.02 -23.44
CA THR A 431 -41.26 -39.90 -23.00
C THR A 431 -41.82 -41.13 -22.28
N PRO A 432 -41.36 -42.36 -22.60
CA PRO A 432 -41.82 -43.56 -21.91
C PRO A 432 -41.42 -43.55 -20.42
N THR A 433 -42.33 -44.01 -19.57
CA THR A 433 -42.19 -44.09 -18.11
C THR A 433 -41.01 -45.01 -17.73
N PRO A 434 -40.12 -44.62 -16.81
CA PRO A 434 -39.00 -45.47 -16.41
C PRO A 434 -39.47 -46.73 -15.65
N THR A 435 -39.04 -47.89 -16.13
CA THR A 435 -39.25 -49.19 -15.49
C THR A 435 -38.58 -49.22 -14.10
N PRO A 436 -39.24 -49.76 -13.06
CA PRO A 436 -38.65 -49.81 -11.71
C PRO A 436 -37.41 -50.71 -11.65
N THR A 437 -36.30 -50.15 -11.14
CA THR A 437 -35.05 -50.87 -10.90
C THR A 437 -35.25 -51.97 -9.84
N PRO A 438 -34.76 -53.20 -10.05
CA PRO A 438 -34.96 -54.29 -9.10
C PRO A 438 -34.24 -54.05 -7.76
N THR A 439 -34.92 -54.39 -6.67
CA THR A 439 -34.43 -54.27 -5.30
C THR A 439 -33.24 -55.20 -5.05
N PRO A 440 -32.11 -54.74 -4.47
CA PRO A 440 -31.01 -55.62 -4.11
C PRO A 440 -31.39 -56.55 -2.96
N THR A 441 -31.17 -57.85 -3.17
CA THR A 441 -31.42 -58.94 -2.22
C THR A 441 -30.56 -58.80 -0.95
N PRO A 442 -31.08 -59.09 0.26
CA PRO A 442 -30.30 -58.99 1.49
C PRO A 442 -29.20 -60.07 1.60
N THR A 443 -27.97 -59.63 1.82
CA THR A 443 -26.81 -60.50 2.11
C THR A 443 -26.89 -61.04 3.55
N PRO A 444 -26.68 -62.35 3.80
CA PRO A 444 -26.99 -62.98 5.07
C PRO A 444 -26.03 -62.63 6.23
N THR A 445 -26.60 -62.63 7.44
CA THR A 445 -25.92 -62.42 8.72
C THR A 445 -25.12 -63.66 9.17
N PRO A 446 -23.82 -63.55 9.49
CA PRO A 446 -23.08 -64.61 10.18
C PRO A 446 -23.36 -64.59 11.70
N THR A 447 -23.75 -65.76 12.23
CA THR A 447 -24.03 -66.06 13.65
C THR A 447 -22.74 -66.60 14.32
N PRO A 448 -22.54 -66.51 15.66
CA PRO A 448 -21.17 -66.39 16.26
C PRO A 448 -20.59 -67.68 16.90
N THR A 449 -19.45 -67.49 17.62
CA THR A 449 -18.76 -68.38 18.60
C THR A 449 -17.87 -69.52 18.01
N PRO A 450 -16.78 -70.00 18.68
CA PRO A 450 -16.36 -69.71 20.07
C PRO A 450 -14.87 -69.36 20.32
N THR A 451 -14.59 -69.10 21.60
CA THR A 451 -13.31 -68.79 22.28
C THR A 451 -12.22 -69.87 22.24
N ASN A 452 -10.93 -69.47 22.26
CA ASN A 452 -9.94 -69.98 23.24
C ASN A 452 -8.62 -69.16 23.27
N PHE A 453 -8.08 -68.98 24.49
CA PHE A 453 -6.68 -68.62 24.80
C PHE A 453 -5.77 -69.87 24.57
N PRO A 454 -4.41 -69.82 24.45
CA PRO A 454 -3.52 -68.95 25.26
C PRO A 454 -2.15 -68.46 24.68
N SER A 455 -1.53 -67.55 25.45
CA SER A 455 -0.08 -67.37 25.73
C SER A 455 1.05 -67.48 24.67
N VAL A 456 1.73 -66.33 24.48
CA VAL A 456 3.21 -66.11 24.58
C VAL A 456 4.18 -66.70 23.52
N SER A 457 5.07 -65.81 23.02
CA SER A 457 6.50 -66.04 22.63
C SER A 457 6.91 -65.61 21.20
N ASN A 458 7.53 -64.44 21.11
CA ASN A 458 8.70 -64.06 20.28
C ASN A 458 9.03 -64.80 18.96
N SER A 459 9.06 -64.04 17.85
CA SER A 459 10.30 -63.58 17.14
C SER A 459 10.20 -63.58 15.60
N GLY A 460 10.97 -62.71 14.95
CA GLY A 460 11.54 -62.99 13.62
C GLY A 460 10.86 -62.41 12.36
N SER A 461 11.36 -61.24 11.92
CA SER A 461 11.76 -60.95 10.53
C SER A 461 10.73 -60.85 9.37
N ASN A 462 10.60 -59.62 8.86
CA ASN A 462 10.48 -59.14 7.47
C ASN A 462 10.33 -60.15 6.30
N VAL A 463 9.46 -59.82 5.31
CA VAL A 463 9.80 -59.58 3.88
C VAL A 463 8.60 -58.91 3.15
N PHE A 464 8.87 -57.91 2.30
CA PHE A 464 7.96 -57.20 1.35
C PHE A 464 7.94 -57.94 -0.03
N PRO A 465 6.96 -57.77 -0.98
CA PRO A 465 6.77 -56.47 -1.68
C PRO A 465 5.42 -56.14 -2.44
N ALA A 466 5.36 -54.86 -2.88
CA ALA A 466 4.87 -54.32 -4.18
C ALA A 466 3.37 -53.99 -4.52
N GLN A 467 3.15 -52.67 -4.74
CA GLN A 467 2.44 -52.01 -5.90
C GLN A 467 0.88 -52.11 -6.03
N THR A 468 0.11 -51.13 -6.56
CA THR A 468 0.40 -49.91 -7.39
C THR A 468 -0.75 -48.85 -7.43
N ASN A 469 -0.44 -47.64 -7.94
CA ASN A 469 -1.28 -46.63 -8.67
C ASN A 469 -2.00 -45.45 -7.94
N SER A 470 -1.77 -44.25 -8.50
CA SER A 470 -2.42 -42.92 -8.24
C SER A 470 -2.95 -42.34 -9.59
N PRO A 471 -3.65 -41.17 -9.68
CA PRO A 471 -2.93 -39.87 -9.71
C PRO A 471 -3.70 -38.59 -9.26
N SER A 472 -2.95 -37.47 -9.29
CA SER A 472 -3.35 -36.04 -9.19
C SER A 472 -3.69 -35.51 -7.78
N SER A 473 -3.40 -34.27 -7.37
CA SER A 473 -2.71 -33.10 -7.98
C SER A 473 -1.86 -32.34 -6.94
N ALA A 474 -1.19 -31.23 -7.30
CA ALA A 474 -0.26 -30.49 -6.41
C ALA A 474 -0.45 -28.96 -6.43
N VAL A 475 0.07 -28.25 -5.40
CA VAL A 475 1.14 -27.22 -5.50
C VAL A 475 1.58 -26.73 -4.09
N SER A 476 2.90 -26.51 -3.95
CA SER A 476 3.76 -25.96 -2.86
C SER A 476 3.18 -25.40 -1.54
N GLY A 477 3.88 -25.51 -0.39
CA GLY A 477 5.17 -26.16 -0.12
C GLY A 477 5.65 -25.98 1.33
N ASN A 478 6.44 -26.93 1.86
CA ASN A 478 6.99 -26.95 3.22
C ASN A 478 8.39 -27.62 3.23
N PHE A 479 9.24 -27.24 4.18
CA PHE A 479 10.59 -27.82 4.36
C PHE A 479 10.55 -29.24 4.96
N VAL A 480 11.49 -30.10 4.58
CA VAL A 480 11.60 -31.51 5.02
C VAL A 480 13.00 -31.78 5.58
N PHE A 481 13.08 -32.44 6.74
CA PHE A 481 14.32 -33.00 7.31
C PHE A 481 14.10 -34.47 7.71
N THR A 482 15.10 -35.32 7.49
CA THR A 482 15.04 -36.77 7.78
C THR A 482 16.02 -37.14 8.89
N VAL A 483 15.56 -37.74 9.99
CA VAL A 483 16.41 -38.32 11.05
C VAL A 483 15.84 -39.65 11.54
N GLY A 484 16.68 -40.66 11.74
CA GLY A 484 16.27 -42.07 11.72
C GLY A 484 15.86 -42.73 13.05
N THR A 485 14.83 -43.58 12.94
CA THR A 485 14.50 -44.78 13.76
C THR A 485 14.13 -44.65 15.26
N PHE A 486 13.02 -45.33 15.58
CA PHE A 486 12.25 -45.34 16.83
C PHE A 486 13.02 -45.72 18.11
N ASN A 487 14.10 -46.51 18.01
CA ASN A 487 14.82 -47.05 19.17
C ASN A 487 15.52 -45.99 20.05
N ASN A 488 15.83 -44.80 19.51
CA ASN A 488 16.41 -43.72 20.30
C ASN A 488 15.39 -43.03 21.22
N ILE A 489 14.10 -43.05 20.86
CA ILE A 489 13.04 -42.38 21.64
C ILE A 489 12.81 -43.11 22.97
N MET A 490 12.74 -44.44 22.96
CA MET A 490 12.50 -45.23 24.17
C MET A 490 13.63 -45.12 25.21
N ARG A 491 14.88 -44.91 24.77
CA ARG A 491 16.02 -44.65 25.68
C ARG A 491 15.95 -43.28 26.36
N VAL A 492 15.35 -42.29 25.72
CA VAL A 492 15.09 -40.98 26.35
C VAL A 492 13.95 -41.10 27.36
N VAL A 493 12.82 -41.73 26.99
CA VAL A 493 11.67 -41.87 27.90
C VAL A 493 12.03 -42.62 29.20
N GLN A 494 12.92 -43.62 29.14
CA GLN A 494 13.39 -44.33 30.33
C GLN A 494 14.41 -43.55 31.18
N SER A 495 15.08 -42.52 30.65
CA SER A 495 16.08 -41.75 31.40
C SER A 495 15.54 -40.52 32.14
N VAL A 496 14.29 -40.11 31.89
CA VAL A 496 13.65 -38.93 32.54
C VAL A 496 12.82 -39.25 33.80
N GLY A 497 12.61 -40.53 34.14
CA GLY A 497 12.17 -40.93 35.50
C GLY A 497 10.80 -40.41 35.97
N LEU A 498 9.83 -40.17 35.08
CA LEU A 498 8.49 -39.68 35.45
C LEU A 498 7.45 -40.81 35.57
N GLN A 499 6.96 -41.01 36.80
CA GLN A 499 5.82 -41.84 37.23
C GLN A 499 5.06 -41.06 38.34
N PRO A 500 3.75 -41.23 38.53
CA PRO A 500 2.83 -40.30 37.89
C PRO A 500 2.03 -39.42 38.87
N ILE A 501 1.84 -38.16 38.50
CA ILE A 501 0.68 -37.37 38.92
C ILE A 501 0.16 -36.63 37.68
N LEU A 502 -1.06 -36.96 37.24
CA LEU A 502 -2.11 -36.05 36.78
C LEU A 502 -3.25 -36.89 36.16
N SER A 503 -4.48 -36.65 36.63
CA SER A 503 -5.64 -37.50 36.36
C SER A 503 -6.29 -37.26 35.00
N SER A 504 -6.68 -38.37 34.38
CA SER A 504 -7.38 -38.53 33.10
C SER A 504 -8.52 -37.54 32.82
N GLN A 505 -8.49 -36.91 31.64
CA GLN A 505 -9.58 -36.83 30.64
C GLN A 505 -9.33 -35.80 29.52
N ARG A 506 -8.32 -34.92 29.64
CA ARG A 506 -8.03 -33.86 28.65
C ARG A 506 -7.14 -34.23 27.45
N ILE A 507 -6.67 -35.49 27.32
CA ILE A 507 -5.76 -35.93 26.23
C ILE A 507 -6.32 -37.16 25.50
N LEU A 508 -7.58 -37.10 25.05
CA LEU A 508 -8.22 -38.18 24.28
C LEU A 508 -9.08 -37.67 23.10
N LYS A 509 -8.81 -36.44 22.64
CA LYS A 509 -9.42 -35.82 21.45
C LYS A 509 -8.43 -35.08 20.54
N LEU A 510 -7.13 -35.37 20.70
CA LEU A 510 -6.02 -34.73 19.96
C LEU A 510 -5.13 -35.74 19.21
N VAL A 511 -5.64 -36.95 19.00
CA VAL A 511 -4.99 -38.00 18.20
C VAL A 511 -6.05 -38.58 17.26
N GLU A 512 -6.18 -37.98 16.09
CA GLU A 512 -6.88 -38.61 14.97
C GLU A 512 -5.84 -39.42 14.17
N PHE A 513 -6.05 -40.72 14.06
CA PHE A 513 -5.09 -41.66 13.48
C PHE A 513 -5.00 -41.45 11.95
N GLN A 514 -3.84 -40.99 11.48
CA GLN A 514 -3.38 -41.19 10.10
C GLN A 514 -2.25 -42.23 10.13
N PRO A 515 -2.30 -43.30 9.32
CA PRO A 515 -1.34 -44.38 9.37
C PRO A 515 -0.09 -44.08 8.53
N ASP A 516 0.78 -43.17 9.00
CA ASP A 516 2.17 -43.12 8.53
C ASP A 516 3.14 -42.69 9.67
N PRO A 517 4.28 -43.39 9.88
CA PRO A 517 5.04 -43.27 11.12
C PRO A 517 6.12 -42.18 11.04
N GLY A 518 5.85 -41.00 11.61
CA GLY A 518 6.92 -39.98 11.73
C GLY A 518 6.57 -38.62 12.32
N LEU A 519 5.34 -38.36 12.75
CA LEU A 519 4.89 -37.01 13.08
C LEU A 519 4.83 -36.73 14.59
N LEU A 520 5.74 -35.88 15.10
CA LEU A 520 5.62 -35.25 16.42
C LEU A 520 5.57 -33.73 16.26
N ILE A 521 4.39 -33.15 16.46
CA ILE A 521 4.19 -31.69 16.42
C ILE A 521 4.38 -31.13 17.83
N ILE A 522 5.37 -30.27 18.02
CA ILE A 522 5.56 -29.52 19.28
C ILE A 522 5.14 -28.06 19.03
N PRO A 523 4.08 -27.54 19.68
CA PRO A 523 3.65 -26.16 19.48
C PRO A 523 4.64 -25.15 20.08
N TYR A 524 4.88 -24.06 19.35
CA TYR A 524 5.81 -22.95 19.64
C TYR A 524 5.76 -22.44 21.09
N LYS A 525 4.58 -22.41 21.71
CA LYS A 525 4.36 -21.99 23.11
C LYS A 525 5.16 -22.81 24.13
N THR A 526 5.43 -24.10 23.83
CA THR A 526 6.23 -25.00 24.67
C THR A 526 7.70 -24.58 24.71
N VAL A 527 8.23 -24.10 23.58
CA VAL A 527 9.63 -23.65 23.44
C VAL A 527 9.86 -22.35 24.19
N LEU A 528 8.93 -21.39 24.08
CA LEU A 528 8.94 -20.14 24.84
C LEU A 528 8.89 -20.35 26.36
N THR A 529 8.09 -21.33 26.81
CA THR A 529 7.99 -21.66 28.24
C THR A 529 9.30 -22.26 28.77
N ALA A 530 9.98 -23.10 27.96
CA ALA A 530 11.26 -23.71 28.33
C ALA A 530 12.45 -22.72 28.34
N ALA A 531 12.36 -21.58 27.65
CA ALA A 531 13.43 -20.58 27.58
C ALA A 531 13.52 -19.67 28.83
N ASN A 532 12.44 -19.58 29.61
CA ASN A 532 12.33 -18.70 30.79
C ASN A 532 12.48 -19.45 32.13
N ASP A 533 12.74 -20.75 32.11
CA ASP A 533 13.03 -21.56 33.32
C ASP A 533 14.55 -21.52 33.64
N PRO A 534 14.97 -21.08 34.84
CA PRO A 534 16.38 -21.10 35.24
C PRO A 534 17.04 -22.49 35.23
N PHE A 535 16.26 -23.58 35.33
CA PHE A 535 16.81 -24.95 35.37
C PHE A 535 17.12 -25.54 33.98
N SER A 536 16.42 -25.15 32.93
CA SER A 536 16.63 -25.67 31.56
C SER A 536 17.90 -25.12 30.89
N GLY A 537 18.39 -23.94 31.33
CA GLY A 537 19.54 -23.24 30.74
C GLY A 537 20.83 -24.06 30.69
N LYS A 538 21.11 -24.90 31.70
CA LYS A 538 22.30 -25.78 31.71
C LYS A 538 22.21 -26.94 30.71
N ILE A 539 21.01 -27.39 30.37
CA ILE A 539 20.79 -28.51 29.43
C ILE A 539 20.89 -28.01 27.98
N ALA A 540 20.38 -26.81 27.71
CA ALA A 540 20.56 -26.13 26.42
C ALA A 540 22.05 -25.87 26.12
N GLN A 541 22.84 -25.46 27.13
CA GLN A 541 24.27 -25.21 27.00
C GLN A 541 25.07 -26.44 26.53
N SER A 542 24.78 -27.62 27.09
CA SER A 542 25.47 -28.88 26.71
C SER A 542 25.06 -29.40 25.33
N THR A 543 23.81 -29.14 24.91
CA THR A 543 23.31 -29.51 23.59
C THR A 543 23.89 -28.60 22.51
N PHE A 544 23.98 -27.29 22.77
CA PHE A 544 24.54 -26.31 21.83
C PHE A 544 26.05 -26.52 21.65
N GLN A 545 26.80 -26.79 22.72
CA GLN A 545 28.23 -27.14 22.64
C GLN A 545 28.51 -28.38 21.79
N ARG A 546 27.59 -29.36 21.75
CA ARG A 546 27.73 -30.56 20.90
C ARG A 546 27.40 -30.32 19.43
N LEU A 547 26.58 -29.31 19.13
CA LEU A 547 26.22 -28.93 17.76
C LEU A 547 27.24 -27.97 17.12
N SER A 548 27.78 -27.01 17.89
CA SER A 548 28.72 -26.00 17.36
C SER A 548 30.14 -26.52 17.14
N ALA A 549 30.52 -27.66 17.72
CA ALA A 549 31.90 -28.15 17.67
C ALA A 549 32.34 -28.71 16.30
N ASN A 550 31.40 -29.06 15.41
CA ASN A 550 31.71 -29.95 14.27
C ASN A 550 31.29 -29.44 12.86
N ASN A 551 30.66 -28.26 12.69
CA ASN A 551 30.16 -27.91 11.33
C ASN A 551 29.86 -26.41 11.05
N SER A 552 30.79 -25.51 11.37
CA SER A 552 30.67 -24.08 10.99
C SER A 552 30.52 -23.87 9.47
N GLU A 553 31.18 -24.70 8.66
CA GLU A 553 31.17 -24.61 7.20
C GLU A 553 29.85 -25.12 6.57
N ALA A 554 29.19 -26.11 7.19
CA ALA A 554 27.85 -26.54 6.79
C ALA A 554 26.78 -25.47 7.09
N ILE A 555 26.92 -24.73 8.20
CA ILE A 555 26.02 -23.62 8.54
C ILE A 555 26.22 -22.45 7.56
N ALA A 556 27.47 -22.12 7.20
CA ALA A 556 27.76 -21.11 6.19
C ALA A 556 27.20 -21.47 4.79
N THR A 557 27.24 -22.76 4.43
CA THR A 557 26.66 -23.27 3.17
C THR A 557 25.12 -23.17 3.21
N ALA A 558 24.48 -23.63 4.28
CA ALA A 558 23.03 -23.54 4.43
C ALA A 558 22.50 -22.09 4.43
N LEU A 559 23.27 -21.14 4.97
CA LEU A 559 22.94 -19.70 4.90
C LEU A 559 23.09 -19.15 3.47
N ARG A 560 24.13 -19.57 2.73
CA ARG A 560 24.35 -19.17 1.33
C ARG A 560 23.26 -19.69 0.39
N ASP A 561 22.72 -20.89 0.65
CA ASP A 561 21.70 -21.51 -0.20
C ASP A 561 20.27 -20.97 0.04
N ASN A 562 20.04 -20.22 1.13
CA ASN A 562 18.70 -19.77 1.55
C ASN A 562 18.57 -18.23 1.71
N LEU A 563 19.62 -17.45 1.48
CA LEU A 563 19.59 -15.98 1.49
C LEU A 563 19.74 -15.40 0.07
N PRO A 564 19.12 -14.24 -0.24
CA PRO A 564 19.29 -13.60 -1.55
C PRO A 564 20.77 -13.22 -1.82
N PRO A 565 21.28 -13.37 -3.06
CA PRO A 565 22.67 -13.02 -3.37
C PRO A 565 22.90 -11.50 -3.31
N GLY A 566 23.93 -11.06 -2.59
CA GLY A 566 24.31 -9.65 -2.48
C GLY A 566 25.31 -9.37 -1.36
N ALA A 567 25.91 -8.17 -1.37
CA ALA A 567 27.00 -7.77 -0.47
C ALA A 567 26.66 -7.78 1.04
N ALA A 568 25.37 -7.82 1.41
CA ALA A 568 24.94 -8.04 2.79
C ALA A 568 25.10 -9.52 3.20
N THR A 569 24.68 -10.45 2.34
CA THR A 569 24.77 -11.90 2.52
C THR A 569 26.22 -12.36 2.63
N ASP A 570 27.11 -11.84 1.78
CA ASP A 570 28.55 -12.14 1.88
C ASP A 570 29.15 -11.62 3.20
N LYS A 571 28.77 -10.43 3.67
CA LYS A 571 29.17 -9.92 4.99
C LYS A 571 28.62 -10.75 6.14
N VAL A 572 27.40 -11.31 6.04
CA VAL A 572 26.86 -12.23 7.05
C VAL A 572 27.71 -13.50 7.11
N ILE A 573 28.03 -14.10 5.96
CA ILE A 573 28.87 -15.31 5.88
C ILE A 573 30.29 -15.04 6.42
N GLU A 574 30.87 -13.88 6.14
CA GLU A 574 32.19 -13.49 6.65
C GLU A 574 32.21 -13.35 8.18
N ASN A 575 31.14 -12.79 8.78
CA ASN A 575 31.02 -12.64 10.23
C ASN A 575 30.82 -13.97 11.00
N PHE A 576 30.40 -15.06 10.33
CA PHE A 576 30.29 -16.39 10.95
C PHE A 576 31.60 -17.19 10.94
N ARG A 577 32.64 -16.74 10.22
CA ARG A 577 33.98 -17.34 10.21
C ARG A 577 34.83 -16.91 11.42
N VAL A 578 34.34 -17.16 12.63
CA VAL A 578 35.12 -16.97 13.87
C VAL A 578 35.77 -18.30 14.28
N ASP A 579 37.09 -18.29 14.50
CA ASP A 579 37.83 -19.43 15.03
C ASP A 579 37.40 -19.72 16.49
N THR A 580 36.48 -20.66 16.66
CA THR A 580 35.92 -21.05 17.96
C THR A 580 36.90 -21.77 18.87
N SER A 581 38.11 -22.13 18.40
CA SER A 581 39.08 -22.92 19.18
C SER A 581 39.75 -22.14 20.32
N LYS A 582 39.72 -20.80 20.30
CA LYS A 582 40.60 -19.97 21.16
C LYS A 582 39.98 -19.37 22.41
N ASN A 583 38.66 -19.18 22.49
CA ASN A 583 37.99 -18.75 23.73
C ASN A 583 36.46 -19.02 23.71
N PRO A 584 35.96 -20.12 24.30
CA PRO A 584 34.57 -20.56 24.11
C PRO A 584 33.51 -19.76 24.90
N GLU A 585 33.81 -19.28 26.12
CA GLU A 585 32.80 -18.59 26.95
C GLU A 585 32.53 -17.15 26.52
N VAL A 586 33.57 -16.43 26.12
CA VAL A 586 33.45 -15.06 25.57
C VAL A 586 32.65 -15.09 24.25
N ASN A 587 32.91 -16.09 23.40
CA ASN A 587 32.18 -16.26 22.15
C ASN A 587 30.70 -16.64 22.36
N TYR A 588 30.35 -17.48 23.35
CA TYR A 588 28.93 -17.80 23.60
C TYR A 588 28.14 -16.56 24.01
N THR A 589 28.67 -15.71 24.88
CA THR A 589 27.98 -14.47 25.31
C THR A 589 27.91 -13.46 24.18
N PHE A 590 28.96 -13.33 23.37
CA PHE A 590 28.99 -12.47 22.18
C PHE A 590 28.01 -12.93 21.10
N LEU A 591 28.00 -14.22 20.76
CA LEU A 591 27.06 -14.83 19.80
C LEU A 591 25.62 -14.77 20.33
N LYS A 592 25.37 -15.06 21.61
CA LYS A 592 24.03 -14.93 22.20
C LYS A 592 23.53 -13.49 22.14
N THR A 593 24.37 -12.51 22.45
CA THR A 593 24.00 -11.09 22.41
C THR A 593 23.80 -10.60 20.97
N LYS A 594 24.67 -10.97 20.03
CA LYS A 594 24.50 -10.62 18.62
C LYS A 594 23.31 -11.34 17.98
N LEU A 595 23.06 -12.62 18.29
CA LEU A 595 21.90 -13.35 17.78
C LEU A 595 20.60 -12.80 18.38
N PHE A 596 20.58 -12.45 19.67
CA PHE A 596 19.43 -11.80 20.30
C PHE A 596 19.18 -10.41 19.72
N ASN A 597 20.23 -9.61 19.49
CA ASN A 597 20.10 -8.30 18.85
C ASN A 597 19.76 -8.38 17.36
N PHE A 598 20.23 -9.39 16.64
CA PHE A 598 19.91 -9.65 15.23
C PHE A 598 18.46 -10.11 15.07
N LEU A 599 18.02 -11.07 15.90
CA LEU A 599 16.62 -11.47 16.01
C LEU A 599 15.73 -10.27 16.37
N ASN A 600 16.20 -9.35 17.22
CA ASN A 600 15.47 -8.13 17.56
C ASN A 600 15.61 -6.97 16.54
N SER A 601 16.55 -7.04 15.57
CA SER A 601 16.75 -5.99 14.55
C SER A 601 16.16 -6.36 13.19
N GLU A 602 15.97 -7.64 12.90
CA GLU A 602 15.23 -8.12 11.71
C GLU A 602 13.77 -8.51 12.04
N THR A 603 13.35 -8.50 13.31
CA THR A 603 11.93 -8.72 13.70
C THR A 603 10.96 -7.70 13.13
N ASP A 604 11.38 -6.44 12.91
CA ASP A 604 10.49 -5.41 12.34
C ASP A 604 10.18 -5.64 10.85
N THR A 605 10.99 -6.44 10.14
CA THR A 605 10.78 -6.78 8.72
C THR A 605 10.37 -8.23 8.47
N TYR A 606 10.71 -9.18 9.36
CA TYR A 606 10.42 -10.61 9.15
C TYR A 606 9.52 -11.27 10.20
N ILE A 607 9.11 -10.56 11.26
CA ILE A 607 8.01 -11.00 12.15
C ILE A 607 6.87 -9.98 12.13
N LYS A 608 6.23 -9.86 10.96
CA LYS A 608 4.76 -9.87 10.96
C LYS A 608 4.32 -11.31 11.17
N PRO A 609 3.76 -11.71 12.33
CA PRO A 609 2.76 -12.78 12.30
C PRO A 609 1.71 -12.28 11.32
N ASN A 610 1.42 -13.05 10.30
CA ASN A 610 0.49 -12.60 9.28
C ASN A 610 -0.92 -12.70 9.89
N LEU A 611 -1.36 -11.66 10.62
CA LEU A 611 -2.70 -11.61 11.24
C LEU A 611 -3.79 -11.83 10.18
N ALA A 612 -3.55 -11.45 8.93
CA ALA A 612 -4.43 -11.75 7.81
C ALA A 612 -4.50 -13.27 7.49
N LEU A 613 -3.44 -14.03 7.75
CA LEU A 613 -3.41 -15.50 7.61
C LEU A 613 -4.12 -16.18 8.79
N GLU A 614 -3.90 -15.72 10.03
CA GLU A 614 -4.66 -16.20 11.20
C GLU A 614 -6.15 -15.90 11.05
N THR A 615 -6.51 -14.68 10.67
CA THR A 615 -7.91 -14.29 10.45
C THR A 615 -8.53 -15.00 9.24
N ALA A 616 -7.77 -15.29 8.18
CA ALA A 616 -8.24 -16.14 7.09
C ALA A 616 -8.50 -17.58 7.54
N GLN A 617 -7.72 -18.12 8.48
CA GLN A 617 -7.93 -19.46 9.05
C GLN A 617 -9.24 -19.55 9.85
N ILE A 618 -9.63 -18.50 10.60
CA ILE A 618 -10.92 -18.42 11.31
C ILE A 618 -12.10 -18.72 10.35
N PHE A 619 -12.04 -18.19 9.12
CA PHE A 619 -13.13 -18.27 8.14
C PHE A 619 -12.95 -19.36 7.07
N ALA A 620 -11.83 -20.09 7.09
CA ALA A 620 -11.49 -21.15 6.13
C ALA A 620 -12.36 -22.41 6.24
N ASN A 621 -13.12 -22.59 7.32
CA ASN A 621 -14.08 -23.68 7.47
C ASN A 621 -15.54 -23.17 7.29
N PRO A 622 -16.23 -23.50 6.19
CA PRO A 622 -17.63 -23.12 5.98
C PRO A 622 -18.63 -23.77 6.95
N GLN A 623 -18.22 -24.83 7.68
CA GLN A 623 -19.06 -25.56 8.64
C GLN A 623 -18.71 -25.24 10.11
N GLY A 624 -17.79 -24.30 10.37
CA GLY A 624 -17.42 -23.89 11.72
C GLY A 624 -18.55 -23.11 12.43
N ASN A 625 -18.74 -23.37 13.73
CA ASN A 625 -19.67 -22.57 14.54
C ASN A 625 -19.15 -21.13 14.68
N ILE A 626 -19.91 -20.18 14.14
CA ILE A 626 -19.62 -18.74 14.15
C ILE A 626 -19.46 -18.15 15.55
N ASP A 627 -20.12 -18.71 16.58
CA ASP A 627 -19.97 -18.29 17.97
C ASP A 627 -18.55 -18.57 18.52
N ASN A 628 -17.82 -19.56 17.97
CA ASN A 628 -16.40 -19.80 18.30
C ASN A 628 -15.48 -18.78 17.62
N ALA A 629 -15.73 -18.49 16.34
CA ALA A 629 -14.97 -17.52 15.56
C ALA A 629 -15.00 -16.10 16.17
N ILE A 630 -16.08 -15.74 16.87
CA ILE A 630 -16.17 -14.47 17.61
C ILE A 630 -15.16 -14.38 18.75
N SER A 631 -14.91 -15.47 19.49
CA SER A 631 -13.87 -15.47 20.54
C SER A 631 -12.46 -15.32 19.96
N GLU A 632 -12.20 -15.94 18.81
CA GLU A 632 -10.93 -15.81 18.08
C GLU A 632 -10.75 -14.38 17.55
N LEU A 633 -11.81 -13.78 16.98
CA LEU A 633 -11.79 -12.38 16.54
C LEU A 633 -11.55 -11.38 17.67
N GLU A 634 -12.24 -11.53 18.81
CA GLU A 634 -12.03 -10.69 19.99
C GLU A 634 -10.57 -10.80 20.48
N GLN A 635 -10.02 -12.03 20.51
CA GLN A 635 -8.63 -12.27 20.90
C GLN A 635 -7.60 -11.71 19.90
N VAL A 636 -7.87 -11.75 18.59
CA VAL A 636 -7.00 -11.16 17.55
C VAL A 636 -7.03 -9.64 17.63
N ARG A 637 -8.21 -9.02 17.79
CA ARG A 637 -8.35 -7.57 17.98
C ARG A 637 -7.69 -7.10 19.27
N GLU A 638 -7.87 -7.84 20.36
CA GLU A 638 -7.20 -7.56 21.62
C GLU A 638 -5.69 -7.51 21.43
N GLN A 639 -5.06 -8.56 20.89
CA GLN A 639 -3.61 -8.58 20.64
C GLN A 639 -3.12 -7.45 19.71
N GLU A 640 -3.89 -7.11 18.68
CA GLU A 640 -3.57 -6.02 17.75
C GLU A 640 -3.48 -4.66 18.48
N PHE A 641 -4.51 -4.32 19.27
CA PHE A 641 -4.54 -3.08 20.04
C PHE A 641 -3.62 -3.11 21.27
N GLU A 642 -3.41 -4.25 21.92
CA GLU A 642 -2.46 -4.41 23.03
C GLU A 642 -1.00 -4.17 22.57
N LYS A 643 -0.63 -4.74 21.41
CA LYS A 643 0.68 -4.54 20.77
C LYS A 643 0.90 -3.06 20.46
N TYR A 644 -0.09 -2.41 19.83
CA TYR A 644 0.01 -0.99 19.47
C TYR A 644 0.03 -0.07 20.72
N LEU A 645 -0.84 -0.31 21.71
CA LEU A 645 -0.99 0.52 22.91
C LEU A 645 0.02 0.21 24.03
N GLY A 646 0.90 -0.77 23.84
CA GLY A 646 1.97 -1.16 24.77
C GLY A 646 1.47 -1.67 26.12
N LYS A 647 0.32 -2.36 26.18
CA LYS A 647 -0.27 -2.89 27.42
C LYS A 647 -1.08 -4.15 27.20
N ALA A 648 -0.87 -5.14 28.08
CA ALA A 648 -1.86 -6.18 28.34
C ALA A 648 -3.01 -5.64 29.21
N ASN A 649 -4.25 -6.01 28.92
CA ASN A 649 -5.42 -5.78 29.76
C ASN A 649 -5.79 -7.07 30.52
N GLU A 650 -6.18 -6.91 31.79
CA GLU A 650 -6.63 -8.02 32.65
C GLU A 650 -8.09 -8.37 32.39
N ARG A 651 -8.46 -8.67 31.13
CA ARG A 651 -9.83 -9.03 30.76
C ARG A 651 -9.93 -10.40 30.14
N SER A 652 -11.07 -11.03 30.38
CA SER A 652 -11.35 -12.40 29.95
C SER A 652 -11.75 -12.41 28.48
N VAL A 653 -11.24 -13.39 27.73
CA VAL A 653 -11.69 -13.67 26.35
C VAL A 653 -13.21 -13.80 26.35
N LEU A 654 -13.88 -12.90 25.63
CA LEU A 654 -15.33 -12.92 25.49
C LEU A 654 -15.75 -13.97 24.45
N ASN A 655 -16.98 -14.47 24.60
CA ASN A 655 -17.64 -15.28 23.58
C ASN A 655 -18.98 -14.64 23.20
N ALA A 656 -19.58 -15.15 22.13
CA ALA A 656 -20.85 -14.64 21.61
C ALA A 656 -21.98 -14.60 22.66
N ALA A 657 -22.01 -15.54 23.61
CA ALA A 657 -23.00 -15.56 24.68
C ALA A 657 -22.79 -14.41 25.70
N SER A 658 -21.56 -14.16 26.14
CA SER A 658 -21.24 -13.02 27.02
C SER A 658 -21.49 -11.66 26.36
N ILE A 659 -21.20 -11.54 25.06
CA ILE A 659 -21.52 -10.35 24.28
C ILE A 659 -23.04 -10.17 24.20
N ARG A 660 -23.79 -11.23 23.87
CA ARG A 660 -25.25 -11.24 23.79
C ARG A 660 -25.92 -10.86 25.11
N GLU A 661 -25.44 -11.39 26.24
CA GLU A 661 -25.89 -11.01 27.59
C GLU A 661 -25.66 -9.51 27.86
N THR A 662 -24.49 -8.97 27.46
CA THR A 662 -24.20 -7.54 27.56
C THR A 662 -25.21 -6.72 26.76
N LEU A 663 -25.51 -7.10 25.51
CA LEU A 663 -26.49 -6.41 24.66
C LEU A 663 -27.92 -6.48 25.22
N VAL A 664 -28.31 -7.60 25.84
CA VAL A 664 -29.60 -7.75 26.56
C VAL A 664 -29.66 -6.81 27.76
N ASN A 665 -28.60 -6.73 28.57
CA ASN A 665 -28.53 -5.87 29.74
C ASN A 665 -28.61 -4.38 29.36
N ILE A 666 -27.93 -3.96 28.29
CA ILE A 666 -28.07 -2.60 27.75
C ILE A 666 -29.48 -2.33 27.22
N THR A 667 -30.12 -3.32 26.59
CA THR A 667 -31.52 -3.20 26.16
C THR A 667 -32.46 -2.96 27.34
N ALA A 668 -32.28 -3.68 28.44
CA ALA A 668 -33.08 -3.51 29.65
C ALA A 668 -32.83 -2.15 30.35
N GLN A 669 -31.59 -1.64 30.32
CA GLN A 669 -31.20 -0.40 31.02
C GLN A 669 -31.50 0.88 30.24
N THR A 670 -31.47 0.83 28.90
CA THR A 670 -31.56 2.03 28.04
C THR A 670 -32.80 2.08 27.15
N GLY A 671 -33.48 0.95 26.96
CA GLY A 671 -34.54 0.79 25.96
C GLY A 671 -34.04 0.73 24.51
N LYS A 672 -32.73 0.93 24.27
CA LYS A 672 -32.07 0.84 22.96
C LYS A 672 -31.64 -0.58 22.67
N LYS A 673 -31.68 -0.99 21.41
CA LYS A 673 -31.39 -2.37 21.00
C LYS A 673 -30.06 -2.38 20.22
N PRO A 674 -28.93 -2.60 20.89
CA PRO A 674 -27.62 -2.65 20.24
C PRO A 674 -27.35 -4.00 19.57
N ALA A 675 -26.58 -3.95 18.48
CA ALA A 675 -25.91 -5.10 17.89
C ALA A 675 -24.43 -4.77 17.60
N VAL A 676 -23.57 -5.78 17.61
CA VAL A 676 -22.15 -5.65 17.25
C VAL A 676 -21.93 -6.22 15.85
N ILE A 677 -21.22 -5.46 15.01
CA ILE A 677 -20.81 -5.84 13.66
C ILE A 677 -19.28 -5.89 13.65
N TYR A 678 -18.74 -7.09 13.40
CA TYR A 678 -17.33 -7.29 13.09
C TYR A 678 -17.15 -7.33 11.57
N THR A 679 -16.11 -6.67 11.08
CA THR A 679 -15.67 -6.80 9.68
C THR A 679 -14.29 -7.45 9.62
N VAL A 680 -14.09 -8.28 8.60
CA VAL A 680 -12.83 -8.99 8.34
C VAL A 680 -12.55 -8.93 6.83
N VAL A 681 -11.43 -8.31 6.46
CA VAL A 681 -11.10 -7.93 5.09
C VAL A 681 -10.08 -8.92 4.53
N LEU A 682 -10.59 -10.00 3.92
CA LEU A 682 -9.78 -11.05 3.32
C LEU A 682 -9.29 -10.65 1.91
N PRO A 683 -8.22 -11.27 1.39
CA PRO A 683 -7.70 -10.96 0.05
C PRO A 683 -8.72 -11.12 -1.08
N ASN A 684 -9.72 -11.98 -0.92
CA ASN A 684 -10.73 -12.32 -1.92
C ASN A 684 -12.17 -11.91 -1.58
N GLN A 685 -12.49 -11.52 -0.33
CA GLN A 685 -13.84 -11.15 0.09
C GLN A 685 -13.87 -10.37 1.41
N LEU A 686 -14.99 -9.69 1.68
CA LEU A 686 -15.31 -9.16 3.01
C LEU A 686 -16.17 -10.17 3.77
N GLU A 687 -15.79 -10.50 4.99
CA GLU A 687 -16.62 -11.24 5.95
C GLU A 687 -17.20 -10.27 6.98
N ILE A 688 -18.48 -10.47 7.30
CA ILE A 688 -19.24 -9.64 8.24
C ILE A 688 -19.90 -10.56 9.25
N VAL A 689 -19.67 -10.30 10.55
CA VAL A 689 -20.26 -11.08 11.64
C VAL A 689 -21.11 -10.17 12.51
N LEU A 690 -22.41 -10.50 12.61
CA LEU A 690 -23.41 -9.77 13.38
C LEU A 690 -23.75 -10.55 14.66
N VAL A 691 -23.62 -9.89 15.82
CA VAL A 691 -24.08 -10.38 17.12
C VAL A 691 -25.18 -9.46 17.63
N THR A 692 -26.39 -10.01 17.81
CA THR A 692 -27.57 -9.30 18.30
C THR A 692 -27.96 -9.79 19.72
N PRO A 693 -28.91 -9.14 20.42
CA PRO A 693 -29.36 -9.57 21.74
C PRO A 693 -30.10 -10.92 21.75
N LYS A 694 -30.49 -11.49 20.58
CA LYS A 694 -31.32 -12.71 20.48
C LYS A 694 -30.98 -13.55 19.26
N GLY A 695 -31.00 -14.88 19.42
CA GLY A 695 -30.69 -15.84 18.35
C GLY A 695 -29.20 -16.08 18.20
N GLU A 696 -28.83 -16.92 17.22
CA GLU A 696 -27.43 -17.24 16.89
C GLU A 696 -26.74 -16.05 16.21
N SER A 697 -25.40 -16.02 16.23
CA SER A 697 -24.66 -14.98 15.50
C SER A 697 -24.71 -15.25 13.99
N ILE A 698 -24.62 -14.21 13.17
CA ILE A 698 -24.85 -14.31 11.72
C ILE A 698 -23.59 -13.92 10.96
N ARG A 699 -23.14 -14.79 10.05
CA ARG A 699 -22.06 -14.52 9.09
C ARG A 699 -22.64 -14.14 7.73
N LYS A 700 -22.08 -13.12 7.09
CA LYS A 700 -22.33 -12.77 5.67
C LYS A 700 -20.99 -12.57 4.97
N SER A 701 -20.79 -13.32 3.90
CA SER A 701 -19.60 -13.21 3.03
C SER A 701 -19.97 -12.40 1.79
N VAL A 702 -19.10 -11.46 1.39
CA VAL A 702 -19.31 -10.53 0.27
C VAL A 702 -18.12 -10.63 -0.70
N PRO A 703 -18.15 -11.56 -1.67
CA PRO A 703 -17.02 -11.83 -2.58
C PRO A 703 -16.57 -10.64 -3.42
N ASN A 704 -17.52 -9.78 -3.82
CA ASN A 704 -17.23 -8.61 -4.66
C ASN A 704 -16.54 -7.46 -3.88
N ALA A 705 -16.37 -7.60 -2.56
CA ALA A 705 -15.75 -6.62 -1.67
C ALA A 705 -14.39 -7.12 -1.16
N ASN A 706 -13.53 -7.59 -2.07
CA ASN A 706 -12.16 -8.01 -1.74
C ASN A 706 -11.31 -6.84 -1.21
N ARG A 707 -10.16 -7.13 -0.57
CA ARG A 707 -9.30 -6.10 0.05
C ARG A 707 -8.95 -4.94 -0.90
N GLU A 708 -8.59 -5.21 -2.15
CA GLU A 708 -8.20 -4.17 -3.11
C GLU A 708 -9.39 -3.26 -3.46
N ALA A 709 -10.52 -3.85 -3.85
CA ALA A 709 -11.74 -3.11 -4.20
C ALA A 709 -12.28 -2.32 -3.02
N LEU A 710 -12.32 -2.93 -1.82
CA LEU A 710 -12.83 -2.29 -0.61
C LEU A 710 -11.97 -1.10 -0.21
N LEU A 711 -10.64 -1.22 -0.19
CA LEU A 711 -9.74 -0.12 0.17
C LEU A 711 -9.75 0.99 -0.89
N LYS A 712 -9.89 0.66 -2.18
CA LYS A 712 -10.05 1.65 -3.25
C LYS A 712 -11.29 2.52 -3.05
N VAL A 713 -12.46 1.88 -2.90
CA VAL A 713 -13.74 2.60 -2.70
C VAL A 713 -13.77 3.34 -1.37
N SER A 714 -13.14 2.79 -0.32
CA SER A 714 -13.00 3.46 0.98
C SER A 714 -12.19 4.76 0.87
N LYS A 715 -11.06 4.75 0.15
CA LYS A 715 -10.24 5.95 -0.09
C LYS A 715 -10.98 7.00 -0.93
N GLU A 716 -11.70 6.56 -1.97
CA GLU A 716 -12.53 7.45 -2.80
C GLU A 716 -13.64 8.12 -1.97
N PHE A 717 -14.39 7.33 -1.19
CA PHE A 717 -15.44 7.84 -0.31
C PHE A 717 -14.89 8.83 0.72
N ILE A 718 -13.79 8.50 1.39
CA ILE A 718 -13.14 9.39 2.36
C ILE A 718 -12.75 10.70 1.69
N SER A 719 -12.01 10.65 0.56
CA SER A 719 -11.56 11.84 -0.18
C SER A 719 -12.71 12.79 -0.53
N GLN A 720 -13.76 12.25 -1.16
CA GLN A 720 -14.95 13.03 -1.57
C GLN A 720 -15.79 13.52 -0.38
N THR A 721 -15.77 12.82 0.76
CA THR A 721 -16.47 13.26 1.99
C THR A 721 -15.70 14.37 2.71
N THR A 722 -14.37 14.38 2.59
CA THR A 722 -13.49 15.39 3.20
C THR A 722 -13.42 16.72 2.43
N ASP A 723 -13.88 16.77 1.19
CA ASP A 723 -13.97 18.00 0.41
C ASP A 723 -15.36 18.65 0.59
N PRO A 724 -15.48 19.83 1.25
CA PRO A 724 -16.75 20.53 1.40
C PRO A 724 -17.24 21.25 0.11
N THR A 725 -16.44 21.26 -0.95
CA THR A 725 -16.80 21.82 -2.27
C THR A 725 -17.40 20.77 -3.20
N GLU A 726 -17.07 19.49 -3.00
CA GLU A 726 -17.79 18.38 -3.60
C GLU A 726 -19.25 18.41 -3.13
N THR A 727 -20.19 18.15 -4.04
CA THR A 727 -21.62 18.28 -3.77
C THR A 727 -22.31 16.93 -3.62
N ASN A 728 -21.92 15.93 -4.43
CA ASN A 728 -22.60 14.65 -4.54
C ASN A 728 -21.70 13.45 -4.87
N GLY A 729 -20.43 13.65 -5.25
CA GLY A 729 -19.50 12.59 -5.65
C GLY A 729 -19.47 11.43 -4.65
N TYR A 730 -19.33 11.76 -3.36
CA TYR A 730 -19.29 10.79 -2.24
C TYR A 730 -20.47 9.82 -2.20
N LEU A 731 -21.64 10.16 -2.77
CA LEU A 731 -22.82 9.29 -2.75
C LEU A 731 -22.62 7.97 -3.50
N ALA A 732 -21.82 7.95 -4.56
CA ALA A 732 -21.56 6.73 -5.33
C ALA A 732 -20.72 5.70 -4.54
N PRO A 733 -19.51 6.01 -4.05
CA PRO A 733 -18.74 5.07 -3.25
C PRO A 733 -19.36 4.83 -1.86
N SER A 734 -20.06 5.83 -1.27
CA SER A 734 -20.88 5.65 -0.06
C SER A 734 -21.94 4.54 -0.24
N LYS A 735 -22.64 4.54 -1.37
CA LYS A 735 -23.65 3.52 -1.69
C LYS A 735 -23.03 2.15 -1.94
N GLN A 736 -21.87 2.09 -2.60
CA GLN A 736 -21.15 0.84 -2.80
C GLN A 736 -20.72 0.21 -1.47
N LEU A 737 -20.19 1.02 -0.54
CA LEU A 737 -19.83 0.58 0.82
C LEU A 737 -21.07 0.18 1.63
N TYR A 738 -22.19 0.91 1.53
CA TYR A 738 -23.45 0.52 2.16
C TYR A 738 -23.94 -0.86 1.68
N GLN A 739 -23.90 -1.10 0.37
CA GLN A 739 -24.29 -2.36 -0.26
C GLN A 739 -23.40 -3.54 0.16
N TRP A 740 -22.12 -3.28 0.44
CA TRP A 740 -21.22 -4.31 0.96
C TRP A 740 -21.36 -4.53 2.46
N MET A 741 -21.39 -3.48 3.27
CA MET A 741 -21.26 -3.57 4.74
C MET A 741 -22.58 -3.68 5.50
N ILE A 742 -23.67 -3.10 4.99
CA ILE A 742 -24.93 -2.93 5.73
C ILE A 742 -26.10 -3.68 5.09
N ALA A 743 -26.27 -3.57 3.77
CA ALA A 743 -27.38 -4.23 3.05
C ALA A 743 -27.50 -5.75 3.32
N PRO A 744 -26.41 -6.55 3.46
CA PRO A 744 -26.51 -7.98 3.78
C PRO A 744 -27.10 -8.28 5.17
N LEU A 745 -27.20 -7.27 6.05
CA LEU A 745 -27.69 -7.38 7.43
C LEU A 745 -29.09 -6.78 7.63
N GLU A 746 -29.57 -5.93 6.72
CA GLU A 746 -30.78 -5.11 6.95
C GLU A 746 -32.03 -5.91 7.33
N GLU A 747 -32.23 -7.09 6.74
CA GLU A 747 -33.36 -7.97 7.05
C GLU A 747 -33.38 -8.37 8.54
N GLU A 748 -32.25 -8.80 9.10
CA GLU A 748 -32.17 -9.21 10.50
C GLU A 748 -32.20 -8.01 11.45
N LEU A 749 -31.50 -6.92 11.09
CA LEU A 749 -31.54 -5.67 11.85
C LEU A 749 -32.98 -5.16 12.01
N ALA A 750 -33.75 -5.16 10.91
CA ALA A 750 -35.17 -4.79 10.92
C ALA A 750 -36.04 -5.78 11.71
N LYS A 751 -35.86 -7.09 11.51
CA LYS A 751 -36.60 -8.17 12.19
C LYS A 751 -36.46 -8.15 13.71
N GLN A 752 -35.27 -7.85 14.24
CA GLN A 752 -35.06 -7.68 15.69
C GLN A 752 -35.39 -6.25 16.18
N GLY A 753 -35.52 -5.29 15.25
CA GLY A 753 -35.71 -3.88 15.52
C GLY A 753 -34.49 -3.24 16.18
N ILE A 754 -33.28 -3.59 15.71
CA ILE A 754 -32.01 -3.00 16.15
C ILE A 754 -32.01 -1.51 15.81
N ASP A 755 -31.59 -0.68 16.75
CA ASP A 755 -31.52 0.79 16.56
C ASP A 755 -30.13 1.36 16.83
N THR A 756 -29.17 0.52 17.24
CA THR A 756 -27.84 0.93 17.65
C THR A 756 -26.80 -0.08 17.13
N LEU A 757 -25.79 0.38 16.41
CA LEU A 757 -24.77 -0.45 15.75
C LEU A 757 -23.38 -0.12 16.30
N LEU A 758 -22.68 -1.14 16.80
CA LEU A 758 -21.30 -1.05 17.26
C LEU A 758 -20.40 -1.76 16.26
N PHE A 759 -19.41 -1.06 15.72
CA PHE A 759 -18.52 -1.60 14.70
C PHE A 759 -17.14 -1.92 15.29
N SER A 760 -16.67 -3.15 15.13
CA SER A 760 -15.26 -3.52 15.27
C SER A 760 -14.68 -3.73 13.87
N LEU A 761 -13.92 -2.72 13.40
CA LEU A 761 -13.47 -2.62 12.02
C LEU A 761 -12.05 -3.16 11.80
N ASP A 762 -11.84 -3.71 10.60
CA ASP A 762 -10.54 -4.24 10.19
C ASP A 762 -9.60 -3.15 9.67
N THR A 763 -8.31 -3.50 9.57
CA THR A 763 -7.24 -2.61 9.14
C THR A 763 -7.44 -2.08 7.72
N GLY A 764 -7.46 -0.75 7.58
CA GLY A 764 -7.63 -0.01 6.33
C GLY A 764 -9.04 0.53 6.10
N ILE A 765 -9.99 0.20 6.99
CA ILE A 765 -11.36 0.73 6.96
C ILE A 765 -11.80 1.34 8.31
N ARG A 766 -10.92 1.44 9.31
CA ARG A 766 -11.28 1.94 10.65
C ARG A 766 -11.59 3.43 10.67
N SER A 767 -11.11 4.16 9.67
CA SER A 767 -11.34 5.59 9.46
C SER A 767 -12.57 5.93 8.61
N LEU A 768 -13.40 4.94 8.24
CA LEU A 768 -14.61 5.20 7.45
C LEU A 768 -15.63 6.10 8.21
N PRO A 769 -16.18 7.15 7.56
CA PRO A 769 -17.29 7.91 8.11
C PRO A 769 -18.60 7.13 7.98
N LEU A 770 -18.77 6.12 8.84
CA LEU A 770 -19.92 5.21 8.87
C LEU A 770 -21.27 5.94 8.86
N ALA A 771 -21.35 7.09 9.53
CA ALA A 771 -22.54 7.94 9.57
C ALA A 771 -23.02 8.40 8.17
N ALA A 772 -22.08 8.59 7.23
CA ALA A 772 -22.33 9.04 5.87
C ALA A 772 -22.43 7.90 4.83
N LEU A 773 -22.44 6.63 5.24
CA LEU A 773 -22.83 5.51 4.37
C LEU A 773 -24.31 5.69 3.97
N HIS A 774 -24.66 5.50 2.70
CA HIS A 774 -25.95 5.92 2.15
C HIS A 774 -26.59 4.83 1.29
N ASP A 775 -27.83 4.43 1.55
CA ASP A 775 -28.49 3.33 0.81
C ASP A 775 -28.96 3.72 -0.60
N GLY A 776 -28.99 5.02 -0.90
CA GLY A 776 -29.57 5.61 -2.11
C GLY A 776 -30.79 6.50 -1.83
N GLN A 777 -31.29 6.52 -0.59
CA GLN A 777 -32.40 7.35 -0.10
C GLN A 777 -32.07 8.05 1.23
N LYS A 778 -31.31 7.40 2.12
CA LYS A 778 -30.98 7.84 3.47
C LYS A 778 -29.56 7.47 3.88
N PHE A 779 -28.97 8.32 4.72
CA PHE A 779 -27.71 8.02 5.40
C PHE A 779 -27.91 7.03 6.56
N LEU A 780 -26.87 6.28 6.91
CA LEU A 780 -26.88 5.29 7.98
C LEU A 780 -27.21 5.94 9.33
N VAL A 781 -26.73 7.17 9.56
CA VAL A 781 -27.07 7.98 10.74
C VAL A 781 -28.57 8.26 10.85
N GLU A 782 -29.31 8.36 9.75
CA GLU A 782 -30.76 8.53 9.80
C GLU A 782 -31.48 7.26 10.26
N LYS A 783 -30.86 6.08 10.08
CA LYS A 783 -31.41 4.78 10.48
C LYS A 783 -31.02 4.35 11.90
N TYR A 784 -29.75 4.49 12.26
CA TYR A 784 -29.19 3.88 13.48
C TYR A 784 -28.31 4.84 14.30
N ASN A 785 -28.22 4.61 15.60
CA ASN A 785 -27.13 5.10 16.44
C ASN A 785 -25.84 4.34 16.11
N ILE A 786 -24.69 5.01 16.04
CA ILE A 786 -23.43 4.42 15.58
C ILE A 786 -22.34 4.61 16.65
N GLY A 787 -21.55 3.56 16.88
CA GLY A 787 -20.31 3.61 17.67
C GLY A 787 -19.21 2.74 17.07
N LEU A 788 -17.96 3.12 17.28
CA LEU A 788 -16.76 2.40 16.88
C LEU A 788 -16.08 1.83 18.13
N ILE A 789 -15.72 0.55 18.11
CA ILE A 789 -14.98 -0.11 19.20
C ILE A 789 -13.76 -0.85 18.65
N PRO A 790 -12.64 -0.93 19.39
CA PRO A 790 -11.53 -1.80 19.02
C PRO A 790 -11.96 -3.27 19.08
N SER A 791 -12.50 -3.68 20.23
CA SER A 791 -13.20 -4.95 20.49
C SER A 791 -14.22 -4.73 21.62
N VAL A 792 -15.08 -5.73 21.89
CA VAL A 792 -15.96 -5.68 23.05
C VAL A 792 -15.15 -5.90 24.35
N SER A 793 -14.15 -6.79 24.33
CA SER A 793 -13.27 -7.10 25.47
C SER A 793 -12.55 -5.87 26.01
N LEU A 794 -12.03 -5.02 25.10
CA LEU A 794 -11.31 -3.78 25.43
C LEU A 794 -12.23 -2.62 25.85
N THR A 795 -13.55 -2.73 25.62
CA THR A 795 -14.52 -1.65 25.87
C THR A 795 -15.20 -1.80 27.24
N ASP A 796 -15.32 -0.73 28.03
CA ASP A 796 -16.13 -0.77 29.27
C ASP A 796 -17.62 -0.63 28.94
N THR A 797 -18.27 -1.76 28.74
CA THR A 797 -19.68 -1.87 28.32
C THR A 797 -20.69 -1.53 29.41
N ARG A 798 -20.29 -1.17 30.62
CA ARG A 798 -21.23 -0.88 31.73
C ARG A 798 -21.89 0.48 31.55
N TYR A 799 -23.22 0.50 31.41
CA TYR A 799 -24.01 1.73 31.36
C TYR A 799 -23.83 2.60 32.61
N ALA A 800 -23.80 3.91 32.41
CA ALA A 800 -23.93 4.89 33.49
C ALA A 800 -24.66 6.13 32.96
N GLY A 801 -25.73 6.53 33.64
CA GLY A 801 -26.45 7.75 33.31
C GLY A 801 -25.58 9.01 33.50
N PHE A 802 -25.62 9.91 32.53
CA PHE A 802 -24.85 11.15 32.48
C PHE A 802 -25.68 12.42 32.76
N LYS A 803 -27.00 12.30 32.95
CA LYS A 803 -27.89 13.43 33.29
C LYS A 803 -27.38 14.21 34.50
N ASN A 804 -27.37 15.54 34.40
CA ASN A 804 -26.90 16.48 35.43
C ASN A 804 -25.43 16.30 35.88
N THR A 805 -24.60 15.58 35.11
CA THR A 805 -23.16 15.48 35.37
C THR A 805 -22.47 16.80 35.03
N PRO A 806 -21.67 17.40 35.92
CA PRO A 806 -20.90 18.59 35.59
C PRO A 806 -19.91 18.35 34.43
N VAL A 807 -19.78 19.33 33.55
CA VAL A 807 -18.83 19.34 32.43
C VAL A 807 -17.57 20.13 32.82
N LEU A 808 -16.39 19.55 32.54
CA LEU A 808 -15.11 20.24 32.64
C LEU A 808 -14.61 20.60 31.24
N GLY A 809 -14.78 21.87 30.86
CA GLY A 809 -14.32 22.42 29.60
C GLY A 809 -12.90 22.97 29.70
N PHE A 810 -12.10 22.71 28.68
CA PHE A 810 -10.78 23.29 28.49
C PHE A 810 -10.57 23.58 27.00
N GLY A 811 -9.85 24.65 26.67
CA GLY A 811 -9.45 24.86 25.27
C GLY A 811 -8.39 25.91 25.06
N ALA A 812 -7.81 25.88 23.87
CA ALA A 812 -6.85 26.87 23.40
C ALA A 812 -7.37 27.44 22.07
N SER A 813 -7.47 28.77 22.02
CA SER A 813 -7.92 29.52 20.83
C SER A 813 -6.77 30.24 20.14
N ARG A 814 -5.63 30.39 20.83
CA ARG A 814 -4.40 31.01 20.33
C ARG A 814 -3.26 30.00 20.49
N PHE A 815 -2.35 29.98 19.52
CA PHE A 815 -1.18 29.11 19.51
C PHE A 815 0.01 29.89 18.95
N LYS A 816 1.22 29.44 19.27
CA LYS A 816 2.45 30.01 18.72
C LYS A 816 2.76 29.47 17.32
N ASP A 817 2.64 28.16 17.16
CA ASP A 817 3.13 27.42 15.98
C ASP A 817 1.98 26.68 15.25
N LEU A 818 0.73 27.08 15.47
CA LEU A 818 -0.49 26.50 14.84
C LEU A 818 -1.53 27.60 14.53
N PRO A 819 -2.47 27.37 13.59
CA PRO A 819 -3.54 28.32 13.29
C PRO A 819 -4.45 28.58 14.51
N PRO A 820 -4.92 29.83 14.74
CA PRO A 820 -5.85 30.13 15.82
C PRO A 820 -7.22 29.49 15.57
N LEU A 821 -7.94 29.20 16.66
CA LEU A 821 -9.30 28.62 16.66
C LEU A 821 -10.28 29.62 17.31
N PRO A 822 -10.76 30.63 16.56
CA PRO A 822 -11.58 31.72 17.12
C PRO A 822 -12.96 31.31 17.66
N ALA A 823 -13.50 30.14 17.32
CA ALA A 823 -14.76 29.66 17.89
C ALA A 823 -14.61 29.09 19.32
N VAL A 824 -13.42 28.57 19.69
CA VAL A 824 -13.16 27.88 20.97
C VAL A 824 -13.66 28.65 22.22
N PRO A 825 -13.42 29.98 22.38
CA PRO A 825 -13.93 30.71 23.55
C PRO A 825 -15.46 30.75 23.63
N LEU A 826 -16.13 30.82 22.47
CA LEU A 826 -17.58 30.79 22.36
C LEU A 826 -18.12 29.37 22.58
N GLU A 827 -17.46 28.35 22.03
CA GLU A 827 -17.80 26.94 22.24
C GLU A 827 -17.78 26.59 23.73
N LEU A 828 -16.68 26.87 24.42
CA LEU A 828 -16.52 26.58 25.84
C LEU A 828 -17.61 27.25 26.68
N SER A 829 -17.79 28.57 26.53
CA SER A 829 -18.78 29.34 27.31
C SER A 829 -20.23 28.95 26.99
N THR A 830 -20.52 28.54 25.74
CA THR A 830 -21.82 27.99 25.34
C THR A 830 -22.06 26.63 26.00
N ILE A 831 -21.07 25.73 26.03
CA ILE A 831 -21.22 24.39 26.61
C ILE A 831 -21.31 24.46 28.13
N ALA A 832 -20.34 25.09 28.80
CA ALA A 832 -20.25 25.16 30.25
C ALA A 832 -19.71 26.54 30.71
N PRO A 833 -20.43 27.30 31.55
CA PRO A 833 -21.64 26.92 32.28
C PRO A 833 -22.97 27.15 31.52
N GLY A 834 -22.93 27.54 30.23
CA GLY A 834 -24.12 27.97 29.48
C GLY A 834 -25.22 26.92 29.32
N LEU A 835 -24.94 25.85 28.55
CA LEU A 835 -25.89 24.77 28.32
C LEU A 835 -25.90 23.75 29.45
N TRP A 836 -24.74 23.46 30.05
CA TRP A 836 -24.56 22.45 31.09
C TRP A 836 -23.90 23.03 32.34
N PRO A 837 -24.25 22.52 33.55
CA PRO A 837 -23.50 22.86 34.75
C PRO A 837 -22.04 22.43 34.59
N GLY A 838 -21.10 23.28 34.99
CA GLY A 838 -19.69 22.99 34.75
C GLY A 838 -18.77 24.19 34.94
N LYS A 839 -17.51 24.00 34.54
CA LYS A 839 -16.45 25.01 34.55
C LYS A 839 -15.66 24.94 33.24
N SER A 840 -15.27 26.08 32.71
CA SER A 840 -14.46 26.20 31.49
C SER A 840 -13.17 26.98 31.77
N PHE A 841 -12.05 26.54 31.21
CA PHE A 841 -10.75 27.20 31.31
C PHE A 841 -10.15 27.41 29.92
N LEU A 842 -9.54 28.57 29.67
CA LEU A 842 -9.13 29.00 28.33
C LEU A 842 -7.65 29.40 28.27
N ASN A 843 -6.99 29.06 27.16
CA ASN A 843 -5.62 29.47 26.81
C ASN A 843 -4.66 29.27 27.99
N GLU A 844 -4.17 30.32 28.63
CA GLU A 844 -3.18 30.27 29.72
C GLU A 844 -3.58 29.35 30.89
N GLU A 845 -4.88 29.09 31.08
CA GLU A 845 -5.39 28.16 32.10
C GLU A 845 -5.48 26.70 31.62
N PHE A 846 -5.37 26.43 30.32
CA PHE A 846 -5.40 25.08 29.73
C PHE A 846 -4.02 24.42 29.75
N THR A 847 -3.55 24.12 30.95
CA THR A 847 -2.30 23.40 31.22
C THR A 847 -2.55 22.03 31.82
N LEU A 848 -1.59 21.11 31.66
CA LEU A 848 -1.67 19.75 32.19
C LEU A 848 -1.96 19.70 33.69
N ASN A 849 -1.35 20.63 34.44
CA ASN A 849 -1.49 20.73 35.89
C ASN A 849 -2.88 21.21 36.31
N ASN A 850 -3.48 22.15 35.58
CA ASN A 850 -4.85 22.59 35.89
C ASN A 850 -5.87 21.48 35.59
N VAL A 851 -5.72 20.75 34.46
CA VAL A 851 -6.58 19.59 34.14
C VAL A 851 -6.60 18.57 35.30
N LYS A 852 -5.43 18.23 35.85
CA LYS A 852 -5.33 17.36 37.03
C LYS A 852 -5.98 17.99 38.27
N SER A 853 -5.64 19.24 38.59
CA SER A 853 -6.12 19.92 39.80
C SER A 853 -7.64 20.10 39.85
N GLN A 854 -8.31 20.36 38.71
CA GLN A 854 -9.78 20.47 38.69
C GLN A 854 -10.46 19.11 38.86
N ARG A 855 -9.86 18.05 38.30
CA ARG A 855 -10.31 16.65 38.45
C ARG A 855 -10.14 16.09 39.87
N GLU A 856 -9.14 16.57 40.61
CA GLU A 856 -8.96 16.24 42.04
C GLU A 856 -9.98 16.95 42.94
N LYS A 857 -10.38 18.18 42.59
CA LYS A 857 -11.36 18.99 43.36
C LYS A 857 -12.79 18.50 43.21
N GLU A 858 -13.19 18.06 42.01
CA GLU A 858 -14.58 17.73 41.70
C GLU A 858 -14.65 16.55 40.72
N PRO A 859 -15.54 15.56 40.94
CA PRO A 859 -15.57 14.31 40.19
C PRO A 859 -16.23 14.43 38.80
N PHE A 860 -15.72 15.32 37.94
CA PHE A 860 -16.16 15.52 36.56
C PHE A 860 -16.07 14.22 35.74
N LYS A 861 -17.21 13.72 35.24
CA LYS A 861 -17.26 12.53 34.35
C LYS A 861 -17.37 12.88 32.87
N ILE A 862 -17.64 14.14 32.52
CA ILE A 862 -17.58 14.67 31.16
C ILE A 862 -16.44 15.68 31.10
N VAL A 863 -15.50 15.47 30.19
CA VAL A 863 -14.41 16.41 29.89
C VAL A 863 -14.51 16.80 28.42
N HIS A 864 -14.39 18.09 28.13
CA HIS A 864 -14.42 18.63 26.77
C HIS A 864 -13.15 19.44 26.53
N LEU A 865 -12.37 19.03 25.53
CA LEU A 865 -11.13 19.68 25.11
C LEU A 865 -11.33 20.27 23.71
N ALA A 866 -11.22 21.60 23.58
CA ALA A 866 -11.39 22.33 22.33
C ALA A 866 -10.05 22.93 21.89
N THR A 867 -9.37 22.23 20.98
CA THR A 867 -7.96 22.50 20.60
C THR A 867 -7.52 21.59 19.45
N HIS A 868 -6.42 21.94 18.79
CA HIS A 868 -5.78 21.05 17.81
C HIS A 868 -5.32 19.73 18.45
N ALA A 869 -5.68 18.62 17.83
CA ALA A 869 -5.13 17.29 18.14
C ALA A 869 -4.83 16.52 16.85
N GLN A 870 -3.76 15.72 16.84
CA GLN A 870 -3.26 15.06 15.65
C GLN A 870 -2.97 13.58 15.93
N PHE A 871 -3.59 12.68 15.17
CA PHE A 871 -3.27 11.25 15.14
C PHE A 871 -2.34 10.97 13.97
N ASN A 872 -1.04 10.84 14.28
CA ASN A 872 0.03 10.65 13.32
C ASN A 872 0.39 9.15 13.16
N PRO A 873 0.83 8.72 11.97
CA PRO A 873 1.32 7.35 11.73
C PRO A 873 2.48 6.91 12.64
N GLY A 874 2.68 5.59 12.71
CA GLY A 874 3.73 4.97 13.51
C GLY A 874 3.41 4.94 15.02
N ALA A 875 4.43 5.20 15.84
CA ALA A 875 4.36 5.02 17.29
C ALA A 875 3.33 5.95 17.97
N VAL A 876 2.68 5.44 19.01
CA VAL A 876 1.64 6.14 19.81
C VAL A 876 2.03 7.56 20.23
N ASN A 877 3.31 7.77 20.57
CA ASN A 877 3.83 9.06 21.03
C ASN A 877 4.01 10.11 19.91
N ASN A 878 3.88 9.74 18.63
CA ASN A 878 3.80 10.69 17.51
C ASN A 878 2.49 11.48 17.52
N SER A 879 1.44 10.90 18.12
CA SER A 879 0.12 11.50 18.23
C SER A 879 0.00 12.36 19.50
N TYR A 880 -0.67 13.51 19.42
CA TYR A 880 -0.74 14.49 20.51
C TYR A 880 -2.03 15.32 20.51
N ILE A 881 -2.36 15.86 21.69
CA ILE A 881 -3.31 16.95 21.91
C ILE A 881 -2.52 18.20 22.26
N GLN A 882 -2.78 19.33 21.61
CA GLN A 882 -2.12 20.59 21.92
C GLN A 882 -2.77 21.22 23.17
N LEU A 883 -2.02 21.32 24.27
CA LEU A 883 -2.37 22.18 25.40
C LEU A 883 -1.80 23.58 25.14
N TRP A 884 -2.03 24.53 26.04
CA TRP A 884 -1.45 25.87 25.92
C TRP A 884 0.08 25.87 25.96
N ASP A 885 0.64 25.14 26.91
CA ASP A 885 2.06 25.13 27.27
C ASP A 885 2.84 23.96 26.67
N THR A 886 2.18 22.87 26.29
CA THR A 886 2.83 21.62 25.87
C THR A 886 1.99 20.76 24.93
N LYS A 887 2.65 19.81 24.24
CA LYS A 887 1.99 18.74 23.47
C LYS A 887 1.79 17.52 24.37
N LEU A 888 0.54 17.25 24.76
CA LEU A 888 0.15 16.09 25.53
C LEU A 888 0.09 14.86 24.61
N ARG A 889 1.06 13.95 24.76
CA ARG A 889 1.17 12.75 23.90
C ARG A 889 0.19 11.65 24.34
N MET A 890 -0.17 10.75 23.43
CA MET A 890 -1.20 9.72 23.70
C MET A 890 -0.81 8.72 24.79
N ASP A 891 0.48 8.41 24.94
CA ASP A 891 1.03 7.58 26.02
C ASP A 891 0.93 8.27 27.40
N GLN A 892 0.98 9.60 27.41
CA GLN A 892 0.86 10.44 28.60
C GLN A 892 -0.59 10.61 29.07
N LEU A 893 -1.60 10.41 28.21
CA LEU A 893 -3.01 10.62 28.59
C LEU A 893 -3.43 9.80 29.80
N ARG A 894 -2.99 8.55 29.95
CA ARG A 894 -3.34 7.71 31.11
C ARG A 894 -2.76 8.22 32.42
N GLN A 895 -1.73 9.06 32.36
CA GLN A 895 -1.10 9.72 33.51
C GLN A 895 -1.94 10.90 34.06
N LEU A 896 -3.09 11.19 33.44
CA LEU A 896 -4.10 12.14 33.95
C LEU A 896 -5.09 11.50 34.95
N GLY A 897 -4.99 10.20 35.24
CA GLY A 897 -5.81 9.57 36.29
C GLY A 897 -7.29 9.45 35.92
N TRP A 898 -7.63 9.39 34.63
CA TRP A 898 -9.00 9.38 34.10
C TRP A 898 -9.92 8.27 34.64
N LYS A 899 -9.36 7.23 35.28
CA LYS A 899 -10.12 6.13 35.90
C LYS A 899 -10.66 6.43 37.30
N SER A 900 -10.21 7.50 37.96
CA SER A 900 -10.63 7.86 39.33
C SER A 900 -10.98 9.36 39.44
N PRO A 901 -12.27 9.73 39.44
CA PRO A 901 -13.42 8.91 39.02
C PRO A 901 -13.37 8.62 37.51
N MET A 902 -14.01 7.55 37.07
CA MET A 902 -14.05 7.18 35.64
C MET A 902 -14.68 8.29 34.79
N ILE A 903 -14.02 8.67 33.69
CA ILE A 903 -14.63 9.49 32.65
C ILE A 903 -15.61 8.66 31.82
N GLU A 904 -16.84 9.14 31.76
CA GLU A 904 -17.94 8.58 30.97
C GLU A 904 -17.94 9.12 29.54
N LEU A 905 -17.41 10.34 29.31
CA LEU A 905 -17.24 10.94 28.00
C LEU A 905 -16.06 11.94 27.96
N LEU A 906 -15.11 11.71 27.05
CA LEU A 906 -14.12 12.69 26.63
C LEU A 906 -14.49 13.23 25.25
N VAL A 907 -14.77 14.53 25.13
CA VAL A 907 -15.00 15.18 23.84
C VAL A 907 -13.72 15.87 23.41
N LEU A 908 -13.22 15.54 22.22
CA LEU A 908 -12.14 16.27 21.55
C LEU A 908 -12.71 17.05 20.36
N SER A 909 -12.73 18.36 20.49
CA SER A 909 -13.19 19.31 19.48
C SER A 909 -11.98 19.84 18.71
N ALA A 910 -11.90 19.54 17.41
CA ALA A 910 -10.76 19.78 16.48
C ALA A 910 -9.60 18.75 16.46
N CYS A 911 -9.91 17.44 16.47
CA CYS A 911 -8.95 16.41 16.04
C CYS A 911 -8.76 16.36 14.52
N HIS A 912 -7.58 15.90 14.09
CA HIS A 912 -7.29 15.43 12.75
C HIS A 912 -6.65 14.03 12.82
N THR A 913 -7.18 13.07 12.08
CA THR A 913 -6.57 11.74 11.91
C THR A 913 -5.96 11.63 10.52
N ALA A 914 -4.77 11.03 10.41
CA ALA A 914 -4.15 10.72 9.12
C ALA A 914 -4.94 9.60 8.39
N LEU A 915 -6.01 10.00 7.72
CA LEU A 915 -6.94 9.15 6.99
C LEU A 915 -6.22 8.21 6.00
N GLY A 916 -6.67 6.95 5.93
CA GLY A 916 -6.10 5.95 5.02
C GLY A 916 -4.71 5.42 5.40
N ASN A 917 -4.18 5.75 6.59
CA ASN A 917 -2.98 5.14 7.15
C ASN A 917 -3.31 4.10 8.24
N GLU A 918 -2.84 2.86 8.06
CA GLU A 918 -3.17 1.72 8.92
C GLU A 918 -2.72 1.89 10.40
N ASP A 919 -1.61 2.60 10.66
CA ASP A 919 -1.12 2.83 12.03
C ASP A 919 -1.87 3.97 12.74
N ALA A 920 -2.19 5.05 12.02
CA ALA A 920 -3.00 6.15 12.54
C ALA A 920 -4.43 5.69 12.85
N GLU A 921 -4.97 4.77 12.05
CA GLU A 921 -6.23 4.08 12.30
C GLU A 921 -6.26 3.31 13.63
N LEU A 922 -5.15 2.65 14.00
CA LEU A 922 -5.03 1.99 15.32
C LEU A 922 -5.02 3.00 16.47
N GLY A 923 -4.30 4.11 16.31
CA GLY A 923 -4.30 5.21 17.29
C GLY A 923 -5.68 5.81 17.52
N PHE A 924 -6.46 5.98 16.44
CA PHE A 924 -7.81 6.53 16.49
C PHE A 924 -8.84 5.52 17.02
N ALA A 925 -8.95 4.33 16.42
CA ALA A 925 -9.94 3.33 16.85
C ALA A 925 -9.68 2.82 18.28
N GLY A 926 -8.42 2.83 18.72
CA GLY A 926 -8.03 2.54 20.10
C GLY A 926 -8.15 3.73 21.05
N PHE A 927 -8.53 4.93 20.60
CA PHE A 927 -8.34 6.17 21.36
C PHE A 927 -9.00 6.18 22.75
N ALA A 928 -10.22 5.69 22.90
CA ALA A 928 -10.88 5.62 24.22
C ALA A 928 -10.09 4.73 25.20
N VAL A 929 -9.54 3.61 24.73
CA VAL A 929 -8.69 2.67 25.50
C VAL A 929 -7.29 3.25 25.75
N ALA A 930 -6.76 3.98 24.76
CA ALA A 930 -5.50 4.72 24.85
C ALA A 930 -5.59 5.79 25.93
N ALA A 931 -6.65 6.60 25.95
CA ALA A 931 -6.92 7.58 26.99
C ALA A 931 -7.32 6.91 28.32
N GLY A 932 -7.95 5.73 28.31
CA GLY A 932 -8.45 5.07 29.51
C GLY A 932 -9.76 5.66 30.03
N VAL A 933 -10.60 6.15 29.11
CA VAL A 933 -11.96 6.66 29.33
C VAL A 933 -12.98 5.63 28.81
N LYS A 934 -14.27 5.72 29.18
CA LYS A 934 -15.27 4.79 28.62
C LYS A 934 -15.61 5.09 27.16
N SER A 935 -15.69 6.37 26.83
CA SER A 935 -16.16 6.88 25.54
C SER A 935 -15.37 8.12 25.17
N ALA A 936 -15.03 8.24 23.88
CA ALA A 936 -14.47 9.44 23.30
C ALA A 936 -15.29 9.88 22.09
N LEU A 937 -15.58 11.17 21.99
CA LEU A 937 -16.10 11.80 20.77
C LEU A 937 -14.93 12.54 20.11
N ALA A 938 -14.56 12.13 18.90
CA ALA A 938 -13.42 12.70 18.17
C ALA A 938 -13.68 12.76 16.66
N SER A 939 -12.99 13.67 15.96
CA SER A 939 -13.09 13.84 14.51
C SER A 939 -12.08 13.00 13.72
N LEU A 940 -12.55 12.46 12.59
CA LEU A 940 -11.82 11.65 11.61
C LEU A 940 -10.88 12.50 10.73
N TRP A 941 -11.18 13.77 10.50
CA TRP A 941 -10.40 14.66 9.63
C TRP A 941 -10.41 16.10 10.13
N TYR A 942 -9.72 17.00 9.42
CA TYR A 942 -9.68 18.42 9.76
C TYR A 942 -11.06 19.08 9.58
N VAL A 943 -11.65 19.56 10.67
CA VAL A 943 -13.02 20.10 10.72
C VAL A 943 -13.03 21.64 10.70
N SER A 944 -14.09 22.21 10.12
CA SER A 944 -14.37 23.66 10.21
C SER A 944 -14.69 24.05 11.65
N ASP A 945 -14.12 25.17 12.10
CA ASP A 945 -14.32 25.78 13.43
C ASP A 945 -15.81 26.10 13.68
N GLU A 946 -16.50 26.63 12.66
CA GLU A 946 -17.94 26.95 12.71
C GLU A 946 -18.84 25.71 12.69
N GLY A 947 -18.51 24.73 11.85
CA GLY A 947 -19.23 23.45 11.79
C GLY A 947 -19.11 22.68 13.10
N THR A 948 -17.92 22.72 13.70
CA THR A 948 -17.61 22.10 14.99
C THR A 948 -18.37 22.77 16.13
N LEU A 949 -18.35 24.10 16.23
CA LEU A 949 -19.17 24.86 17.18
C LEU A 949 -20.66 24.51 17.04
N GLY A 950 -21.16 24.42 15.80
CA GLY A 950 -22.53 24.01 15.49
C GLY A 950 -22.87 22.61 15.98
N LEU A 951 -22.03 21.62 15.65
CA LEU A 951 -22.23 20.23 16.07
C LEU A 951 -22.14 20.06 17.58
N MET A 952 -21.13 20.65 18.23
CA MET A 952 -20.89 20.46 19.66
C MET A 952 -21.96 21.14 20.51
N THR A 953 -22.37 22.36 20.15
CA THR A 953 -23.52 23.03 20.77
C THR A 953 -24.76 22.13 20.72
N ASN A 954 -25.13 21.65 19.53
CA ASN A 954 -26.33 20.84 19.37
C ASN A 954 -26.18 19.45 20.04
N PHE A 955 -25.00 18.83 20.00
CA PHE A 955 -24.71 17.59 20.71
C PHE A 955 -24.98 17.73 22.21
N TYR A 956 -24.47 18.78 22.86
CA TYR A 956 -24.74 19.04 24.27
C TYR A 956 -26.22 19.38 24.55
N GLU A 957 -26.95 20.00 23.62
CA GLU A 957 -28.40 20.17 23.72
C GLU A 957 -29.13 18.81 23.72
N LYS A 958 -28.85 17.93 22.75
CA LYS A 958 -29.47 16.58 22.67
C LYS A 958 -29.08 15.68 23.85
N LEU A 959 -27.84 15.79 24.33
CA LEU A 959 -27.31 14.97 25.44
C LEU A 959 -28.09 15.16 26.75
N LYS A 960 -28.82 16.27 26.93
CA LYS A 960 -29.71 16.49 28.09
C LYS A 960 -30.86 15.49 28.14
N HIS A 961 -31.32 15.03 26.98
CA HIS A 961 -32.56 14.29 26.81
C HIS A 961 -32.35 12.86 26.30
N ALA A 962 -31.31 12.63 25.48
CA ALA A 962 -30.99 11.32 24.93
C ALA A 962 -30.68 10.27 26.02
N PRO A 963 -31.10 9.00 25.85
CA PRO A 963 -30.81 7.93 26.81
C PRO A 963 -29.37 7.43 26.76
N ILE A 964 -28.70 7.61 25.61
CA ILE A 964 -27.34 7.15 25.30
C ILE A 964 -26.55 8.24 24.53
N LYS A 965 -25.21 8.25 24.65
CA LYS A 965 -24.33 9.24 24.02
C LYS A 965 -24.40 9.23 22.49
N ALA A 966 -24.47 8.06 21.85
CA ALA A 966 -24.55 7.94 20.40
C ALA A 966 -25.87 8.48 19.81
N GLU A 967 -26.98 8.42 20.56
CA GLU A 967 -28.26 9.02 20.13
C GLU A 967 -28.21 10.55 20.17
N ALA A 968 -27.51 11.14 21.15
CA ALA A 968 -27.27 12.58 21.15
C ALA A 968 -26.45 13.05 19.95
N LEU A 969 -25.39 12.30 19.59
CA LEU A 969 -24.56 12.58 18.41
C LEU A 969 -25.38 12.43 17.13
N ARG A 970 -26.08 11.31 16.96
CA ARG A 970 -26.96 11.04 15.81
C ARG A 970 -27.96 12.16 15.58
N GLN A 971 -28.64 12.61 16.64
CA GLN A 971 -29.62 13.70 16.54
C GLN A 971 -28.97 15.03 16.15
N ALA A 972 -27.79 15.35 16.68
CA ALA A 972 -27.05 16.54 16.28
C ALA A 972 -26.60 16.50 14.80
N GLN A 973 -26.17 15.33 14.32
CA GLN A 973 -25.81 15.09 12.92
C GLN A 973 -27.02 15.21 11.97
N ILE A 974 -28.17 14.64 12.35
CA ILE A 974 -29.43 14.73 11.58
C ILE A 974 -29.91 16.19 11.46
N ASP A 975 -29.77 17.00 12.51
CA ASP A 975 -30.16 18.41 12.44
C ASP A 975 -29.26 19.25 11.51
N MET A 976 -27.95 18.94 11.46
CA MET A 976 -27.01 19.53 10.50
C MET A 976 -27.32 19.11 9.08
N LEU A 977 -27.51 17.81 8.82
CA LEU A 977 -27.95 17.26 7.53
C LEU A 977 -29.23 17.95 7.02
N ASN A 978 -30.21 18.16 7.91
CA ASN A 978 -31.45 18.87 7.58
C ASN A 978 -31.27 20.39 7.41
N GLY A 979 -30.15 20.97 7.84
CA GLY A 979 -29.85 22.41 7.81
C GLY A 979 -30.60 23.21 8.88
N GLN A 980 -30.97 22.57 9.99
CA GLN A 980 -31.48 23.24 11.18
C GLN A 980 -30.35 23.91 11.96
N VAL A 981 -29.14 23.35 11.90
CA VAL A 981 -27.89 23.98 12.32
C VAL A 981 -27.20 24.60 11.11
N ARG A 982 -26.95 25.91 11.12
CA ARG A 982 -26.41 26.66 9.97
C ARG A 982 -25.91 28.06 10.36
N VAL A 983 -25.00 28.63 9.58
CA VAL A 983 -24.56 30.03 9.74
C VAL A 983 -25.41 30.95 8.87
N GLN A 984 -26.00 31.99 9.47
CA GLN A 984 -26.75 33.03 8.76
C GLN A 984 -26.40 34.42 9.29
N GLY A 985 -25.84 35.27 8.42
CA GLY A 985 -25.20 36.52 8.84
C GLY A 985 -24.09 36.24 9.86
N SER A 986 -23.98 37.08 10.89
CA SER A 986 -23.05 36.88 12.01
C SER A 986 -23.64 36.01 13.13
N GLN A 987 -24.48 35.02 12.81
CA GLN A 987 -25.12 34.15 13.79
C GLN A 987 -25.07 32.67 13.38
N LEU A 988 -24.74 31.80 14.33
CA LEU A 988 -25.04 30.39 14.27
C LEU A 988 -26.51 30.19 14.69
N ILE A 989 -27.28 29.53 13.84
CA ILE A 989 -28.66 29.12 14.11
C ILE A 989 -28.62 27.66 14.53
N THR A 990 -29.32 27.31 15.62
CA THR A 990 -29.57 25.92 16.06
C THR A 990 -31.08 25.72 16.27
N PRO A 991 -31.56 24.47 16.45
CA PRO A 991 -32.96 24.23 16.80
C PRO A 991 -33.40 24.92 18.11
N SER A 992 -32.47 25.15 19.04
CA SER A 992 -32.74 25.71 20.36
C SER A 992 -32.54 27.23 20.45
N GLY A 993 -31.92 27.87 19.46
CA GLY A 993 -31.68 29.32 19.51
C GLY A 993 -30.80 29.91 18.43
N LYS A 994 -30.27 31.10 18.71
CA LYS A 994 -29.32 31.83 17.86
C LYS A 994 -28.14 32.29 18.70
N ILE A 995 -26.93 31.99 18.25
CA ILE A 995 -25.68 32.32 18.94
C ILE A 995 -24.92 33.33 18.08
N PRO A 996 -24.63 34.55 18.57
CA PRO A 996 -23.79 35.51 17.87
C PRO A 996 -22.37 34.97 17.65
N LEU A 997 -21.88 35.01 16.41
CA LEU A 997 -20.52 34.61 16.07
C LEU A 997 -19.54 35.79 16.24
N PRO A 998 -18.27 35.54 16.61
CA PRO A 998 -17.22 36.55 16.59
C PRO A 998 -17.08 37.23 15.22
N THR A 999 -16.63 38.48 15.21
CA THR A 999 -16.48 39.29 13.98
C THR A 999 -15.52 38.68 12.95
N SER A 1000 -14.58 37.83 13.39
CA SER A 1000 -13.70 37.04 12.51
C SER A 1000 -14.43 36.12 11.53
N PHE A 1001 -15.69 35.77 11.81
CA PHE A 1001 -16.52 34.93 10.94
C PHE A 1001 -17.40 35.74 9.97
N ALA A 1002 -17.52 37.06 10.16
CA ALA A 1002 -18.45 37.89 9.38
C ALA A 1002 -18.10 37.96 7.87
N SER A 1003 -16.85 37.70 7.50
CA SER A 1003 -16.38 37.66 6.11
C SER A 1003 -16.77 36.38 5.34
N ARG A 1004 -17.21 35.32 6.03
CA ARG A 1004 -17.44 33.98 5.43
C ARG A 1004 -18.86 33.73 4.92
N GLY A 1005 -19.77 34.70 5.07
CA GLY A 1005 -21.14 34.63 4.54
C GLY A 1005 -22.03 33.57 5.19
N ASN A 1006 -23.16 33.24 4.53
CA ASN A 1006 -24.08 32.21 5.00
C ASN A 1006 -23.54 30.81 4.64
N GLN A 1007 -23.59 29.86 5.58
CA GLN A 1007 -23.20 28.47 5.36
C GLN A 1007 -24.32 27.52 5.78
N THR A 1008 -24.63 26.54 4.94
CA THR A 1008 -25.75 25.61 5.19
C THR A 1008 -25.40 24.47 6.15
N LEU A 1009 -24.11 24.15 6.31
CA LEU A 1009 -23.55 23.06 7.13
C LEU A 1009 -24.13 21.65 6.86
N LYS A 1010 -24.83 21.46 5.73
CA LYS A 1010 -25.48 20.19 5.35
C LYS A 1010 -24.53 19.12 4.85
N HIS A 1011 -23.35 19.51 4.34
CA HIS A 1011 -22.42 18.57 3.73
C HIS A 1011 -21.87 17.57 4.78
N PRO A 1012 -21.73 16.27 4.47
CA PRO A 1012 -21.13 15.27 5.36
C PRO A 1012 -19.80 15.69 6.00
N TYR A 1013 -18.99 16.48 5.30
CA TYR A 1013 -17.77 17.10 5.84
C TYR A 1013 -17.93 17.68 7.26
N TYR A 1014 -19.07 18.32 7.56
CA TYR A 1014 -19.30 19.01 8.83
C TYR A 1014 -19.82 18.10 9.95
N TRP A 1015 -20.65 17.10 9.62
CA TRP A 1015 -21.36 16.29 10.63
C TRP A 1015 -20.87 14.83 10.69
N ALA A 1016 -20.45 14.24 9.58
CA ALA A 1016 -19.94 12.86 9.52
C ALA A 1016 -18.49 12.72 10.00
N ALA A 1017 -17.79 13.85 10.19
CA ALA A 1017 -16.43 13.88 10.70
C ALA A 1017 -16.31 13.28 12.09
N PHE A 1018 -17.31 13.46 12.96
CA PHE A 1018 -17.26 13.04 14.35
C PHE A 1018 -17.90 11.67 14.57
N THR A 1019 -17.20 10.82 15.34
CA THR A 1019 -17.68 9.48 15.72
C THR A 1019 -17.49 9.21 17.21
N MET A 1020 -18.32 8.31 17.74
CA MET A 1020 -18.28 7.86 19.13
C MET A 1020 -17.41 6.61 19.23
N ILE A 1021 -16.29 6.70 19.95
CA ILE A 1021 -15.28 5.65 20.10
C ILE A 1021 -15.39 5.06 21.51
N GLY A 1022 -15.39 3.73 21.64
CA GLY A 1022 -15.65 3.04 22.90
C GLY A 1022 -17.14 2.84 23.16
N SER A 1023 -17.58 2.92 24.41
CA SER A 1023 -18.99 2.67 24.76
C SER A 1023 -19.93 3.75 24.22
N PRO A 1024 -20.95 3.45 23.40
CA PRO A 1024 -21.86 4.46 22.86
C PRO A 1024 -22.99 4.86 23.83
N TRP A 1025 -23.07 4.25 25.02
CA TRP A 1025 -24.14 4.43 26.01
C TRP A 1025 -23.67 5.00 27.34
#